data_AF-A0A9N9KPP2-F1
#
_entry.id   AF-A0A9N9KPP2-F1
#
_cell.length_a   1.000
_cell.length_b   1.000
_cell.length_c   1.000
_cell.angle_alpha   90.00
_cell.angle_beta   90.00
_cell.angle_gamma   90.00
#
_symmetry.space_group_name_H-M   'P 1'
#
loop_
_entity.id
_entity.type
_entity.pdbx_description
1 polymer ?
#
loop_
_entity_poly.entity_id
_entity_poly.type
_entity_poly.pdbx_seq_one_letter_code
_entity_poly.pdbx_strand_id
1 'polypeptide(L)'
;MLFARNVLPLALLPAGALCTTSYVESMPLNAQGLLNESMAWMDNFYDPAAGYLYDVSASSALRHETRSSAWYAVGLLARNEGEDVQEALKILTNVVDGQFINPEDQWYGNYQKQPEEPIVGSKYYPKNIYNSWDPNWRGFVGTTIIVGLEEFGHLIPENTTAYLLESLHNATVGDSYRVGGVDDDNLYPAYSNPSIMRAFVSGWTGRRLNDSNMTIAGENYAKELVTLFERANTLSEFNSGTYTGVSLWALTLWAKYLPTDSIMGEKAPTMIRHTWESVAQLWNPNLKNVAGPWDRSYGYDMNRYVSLLALHLWNIVGKDKSSLISKPQVMSHSADFAYAPLFAILAEFHSTLVPQAVVSALTNFTGEHTFTSSTFSPPFDVYPRNITAWLDEKITIGAETFNETVIGGPATSRDSFNPALIQWDTGNGIGWITYRTSVPSMIAVASPGQLNLTYPYGTASSTFSLLVSPFAMKKDIVGWEDVQGLNVTVSGNVDSNFTLGYAGAYGGAYSTVNDFEFWNFTYSMPQNFTGLPNLVLNVELADGSPEKGRPPPECDSRGASVQLFSWNIKPGVTTNFAIRETIMASRARLRTVYVYPRPSLITQRRHRIYGQSRTLFQKDGTIPYLSTTILDLKRSFTKLLEVTKEEITATGGARPRRHVTPDMVIQNLKSEYSRNRSRPASLITNEGDENVKRVWNIFDDLRAEIRDEYHVEWRVLVFRTASEYRHAKLIHLLGGPRLVVVTTGHELSHLINEHTAKQYAIFKDLTNEERDQMRFEQEYIADKLGATMAAKAGYDPRGARQALRMFQIYDLREFQGKARPLQSVGLRTHPPLADRLAAAERFMPAALEEYKIARGFTEHAEKTI
;
A
#
# COMPACT_ATOMS: atom_id res chain seq x y z
N MET A 1 -56.96 62.10 -34.44
CA MET A 1 -56.83 60.97 -33.51
C MET A 1 -56.04 59.87 -34.24
N LEU A 2 -54.70 59.95 -34.23
CA LEU A 2 -53.76 59.12 -33.42
C LEU A 2 -53.90 57.63 -33.76
N PHE A 3 -52.95 56.89 -34.33
CA PHE A 3 -51.51 57.06 -34.60
C PHE A 3 -51.12 56.31 -35.90
N ALA A 4 -50.25 56.90 -36.70
CA ALA A 4 -49.75 56.34 -37.96
C ALA A 4 -48.52 55.43 -37.74
N ARG A 5 -48.51 54.28 -38.42
CA ARG A 5 -47.37 53.37 -38.56
C ARG A 5 -46.28 54.03 -39.41
N ASN A 6 -45.06 54.14 -38.89
CA ASN A 6 -43.86 54.36 -39.68
C ASN A 6 -42.98 53.10 -39.63
N VAL A 7 -42.73 52.55 -40.81
CA VAL A 7 -41.77 51.49 -41.08
C VAL A 7 -40.44 52.17 -41.38
N LEU A 8 -39.37 51.80 -40.66
CA LEU A 8 -37.98 52.09 -41.01
C LEU A 8 -37.24 50.75 -41.23
N PRO A 9 -36.34 50.65 -42.22
CA PRO A 9 -35.64 49.42 -42.53
C PRO A 9 -34.54 49.16 -41.49
N LEU A 10 -34.53 47.96 -40.93
CA LEU A 10 -33.47 47.47 -40.06
C LEU A 10 -32.20 47.26 -40.91
N ALA A 11 -31.18 48.07 -40.68
CA ALA A 11 -29.86 47.83 -41.24
C ALA A 11 -29.29 46.55 -40.59
N LEU A 12 -28.96 45.56 -41.43
CA LEU A 12 -28.16 44.39 -41.06
C LEU A 12 -26.76 44.86 -40.66
N LEU A 13 -26.47 44.83 -39.36
CA LEU A 13 -25.09 44.80 -38.87
C LEU A 13 -24.53 43.38 -39.15
N PRO A 14 -23.31 43.25 -39.70
CA PRO A 14 -22.68 41.95 -39.78
C PRO A 14 -22.41 41.47 -38.35
N ALA A 15 -22.89 40.28 -38.02
CA ALA A 15 -22.49 39.58 -36.82
C ALA A 15 -20.96 39.43 -36.87
N GLY A 16 -20.26 40.27 -36.11
CA GLY A 16 -18.85 40.06 -35.86
C GLY A 16 -18.70 38.67 -35.26
N ALA A 17 -17.96 37.79 -35.93
CA ALA A 17 -17.44 36.59 -35.32
C ALA A 17 -16.69 37.04 -34.07
N LEU A 18 -17.29 36.81 -32.89
CA LEU A 18 -16.55 36.84 -31.65
C LEU A 18 -15.48 35.77 -31.81
N CYS A 19 -14.23 36.16 -32.06
CA CYS A 19 -13.09 35.29 -31.88
C CYS A 19 -13.10 34.87 -30.41
N THR A 20 -13.68 33.70 -30.13
CA THR A 20 -13.56 33.06 -28.85
C THR A 20 -12.09 32.72 -28.68
N THR A 21 -11.42 33.35 -27.72
CA THR A 21 -10.05 33.00 -27.31
C THR A 21 -10.00 31.52 -26.97
N SER A 22 -8.95 30.81 -27.39
CA SER A 22 -8.85 29.37 -27.12
C SER A 22 -8.73 29.13 -25.61
N TYR A 23 -9.15 27.96 -25.13
CA TYR A 23 -9.02 27.62 -23.70
C TYR A 23 -7.57 27.69 -23.22
N VAL A 24 -6.62 27.24 -24.06
CA VAL A 24 -5.18 27.32 -23.79
C VAL A 24 -4.67 28.76 -23.68
N GLU A 25 -5.22 29.70 -24.45
CA GLU A 25 -4.88 31.13 -24.34
C GLU A 25 -5.40 31.77 -23.05
N SER A 26 -6.42 31.18 -22.42
CA SER A 26 -6.97 31.66 -21.15
C SER A 26 -6.19 31.19 -19.92
N MET A 27 -5.33 30.17 -20.07
CA MET A 27 -4.56 29.60 -18.96
C MET A 27 -3.49 30.56 -18.42
N PRO A 28 -3.13 30.45 -17.13
CA PRO A 28 -1.91 31.06 -16.61
C PRO A 28 -0.67 30.64 -17.43
N LEU A 29 0.29 31.55 -17.62
CA LEU A 29 1.45 31.35 -18.50
C LEU A 29 2.23 30.05 -18.21
N ASN A 30 2.44 29.72 -16.94
CA ASN A 30 3.13 28.48 -16.56
C ASN A 30 2.35 27.22 -16.96
N ALA A 31 1.02 27.24 -16.75
CA ALA A 31 0.14 26.14 -17.13
C ALA A 31 0.04 25.98 -18.64
N GLN A 32 -0.05 27.11 -19.36
CA GLN A 32 0.02 27.12 -20.83
C GLN A 32 1.33 26.49 -21.33
N GLY A 33 2.47 26.88 -20.75
CA GLY A 33 3.77 26.29 -21.10
C GLY A 33 3.84 24.79 -20.82
N LEU A 34 3.33 24.36 -19.66
CA LEU A 34 3.29 22.95 -19.27
C LEU A 34 2.42 22.11 -20.24
N LEU A 35 1.23 22.61 -20.58
CA LEU A 35 0.34 21.95 -21.55
C LEU A 35 0.99 21.88 -22.93
N ASN A 36 1.48 23.01 -23.44
CA ASN A 36 2.03 23.07 -24.80
C ASN A 36 3.25 22.16 -24.97
N GLU A 37 4.17 22.14 -24.02
CA GLU A 37 5.37 21.30 -24.13
C GLU A 37 5.06 19.81 -24.01
N SER A 38 4.16 19.43 -23.09
CA SER A 38 3.76 18.03 -22.93
C SER A 38 2.94 17.50 -24.11
N MET A 39 1.99 18.30 -24.62
CA MET A 39 1.22 17.95 -25.81
C MET A 39 2.10 17.83 -27.04
N ALA A 40 2.99 18.80 -27.29
CA ALA A 40 3.92 18.74 -28.42
C ALA A 40 4.83 17.51 -28.38
N TRP A 41 5.21 17.02 -27.19
CA TRP A 41 5.95 15.78 -27.04
C TRP A 41 5.09 14.56 -27.37
N MET A 42 3.89 14.45 -26.77
CA MET A 42 2.98 13.32 -26.98
C MET A 42 2.45 13.23 -28.41
N ASP A 43 2.31 14.34 -29.13
CA ASP A 43 1.94 14.36 -30.55
C ASP A 43 2.90 13.49 -31.39
N ASN A 44 4.18 13.36 -31.00
CA ASN A 44 5.16 12.50 -31.70
C ASN A 44 4.96 11.00 -31.43
N PHE A 45 4.18 10.64 -30.42
CA PHE A 45 3.85 9.26 -30.05
C PHE A 45 2.44 8.86 -30.48
N TYR A 46 1.64 9.81 -30.97
CA TYR A 46 0.27 9.53 -31.34
C TYR A 46 0.17 8.76 -32.65
N ASP A 47 -0.51 7.61 -32.61
CA ASP A 47 -0.91 6.85 -33.78
C ASP A 47 -2.39 7.13 -34.10
N PRO A 48 -2.70 8.02 -35.06
CA PRO A 48 -4.07 8.33 -35.42
C PRO A 48 -4.79 7.16 -36.07
N ALA A 49 -4.10 6.14 -36.62
CA ALA A 49 -4.77 4.97 -37.17
C ALA A 49 -5.32 4.10 -36.03
N ALA A 50 -4.49 3.82 -35.03
CA ALA A 50 -4.89 3.06 -33.84
C ALA A 50 -5.82 3.85 -32.91
N GLY A 51 -5.65 5.17 -32.82
CA GLY A 51 -6.32 5.99 -31.81
C GLY A 51 -5.74 5.78 -30.41
N TYR A 52 -4.41 5.68 -30.32
CA TYR A 52 -3.65 5.54 -29.08
C TYR A 52 -2.28 6.22 -29.19
N LEU A 53 -1.67 6.55 -28.07
CA LEU A 53 -0.23 6.80 -27.99
C LEU A 53 0.53 5.47 -28.02
N TYR A 54 1.65 5.44 -28.73
CA TYR A 54 2.73 4.50 -28.45
C TYR A 54 3.25 4.72 -27.02
N ASP A 55 3.86 3.68 -26.45
CA ASP A 55 4.52 3.73 -25.15
C ASP A 55 5.52 4.90 -25.09
N VAL A 56 5.14 5.93 -24.35
CA VAL A 56 5.86 7.21 -24.24
C VAL A 56 7.22 7.08 -23.54
N SER A 57 7.48 5.95 -22.87
CA SER A 57 8.82 5.64 -22.36
C SER A 57 9.80 5.25 -23.46
N ALA A 58 9.33 5.01 -24.69
CA ALA A 58 10.08 4.46 -25.81
C ALA A 58 10.84 3.15 -25.46
N SER A 59 10.40 2.45 -24.41
CA SER A 59 11.05 1.23 -23.91
C SER A 59 10.52 -0.04 -24.58
N SER A 60 9.54 0.10 -25.48
CA SER A 60 8.91 -1.02 -26.14
C SER A 60 8.73 -0.86 -27.65
N ALA A 61 8.77 -1.98 -28.36
CA ALA A 61 8.76 -2.01 -29.82
C ALA A 61 7.34 -1.79 -30.37
N LEU A 62 7.00 -0.52 -30.63
CA LEU A 62 5.73 -0.10 -31.27
C LEU A 62 4.47 -0.62 -30.56
N ARG A 63 4.49 -0.68 -29.23
CA ARG A 63 3.30 -1.04 -28.45
C ARG A 63 2.57 0.22 -28.00
N HIS A 64 1.25 0.17 -27.98
CA HIS A 64 0.41 1.25 -27.47
C HIS A 64 0.24 1.15 -25.95
N GLU A 65 -0.17 2.24 -25.32
CA GLU A 65 -0.37 2.31 -23.87
C GLU A 65 -1.64 3.09 -23.53
N THR A 66 -2.56 2.48 -22.78
CA THR A 66 -3.92 2.98 -22.59
C THR A 66 -3.99 4.20 -21.65
N ARG A 67 -3.23 4.21 -20.55
CA ARG A 67 -3.34 5.23 -19.50
C ARG A 67 -2.89 6.60 -19.99
N SER A 68 -1.71 6.68 -20.62
CA SER A 68 -1.19 7.93 -21.19
C SER A 68 -2.04 8.39 -22.36
N SER A 69 -2.62 7.46 -23.12
CA SER A 69 -3.60 7.82 -24.17
C SER A 69 -4.82 8.52 -23.60
N ALA A 70 -5.37 8.05 -22.46
CA ALA A 70 -6.48 8.72 -21.80
C ALA A 70 -6.10 10.15 -21.34
N TRP A 71 -4.90 10.33 -20.77
CA TRP A 71 -4.40 11.66 -20.37
C TRP A 71 -4.28 12.60 -21.57
N TYR A 72 -3.71 12.10 -22.67
CA TYR A 72 -3.56 12.83 -23.92
C TYR A 72 -4.90 13.23 -24.53
N ALA A 73 -5.90 12.36 -24.49
CA ALA A 73 -7.24 12.66 -24.99
C ALA A 73 -7.87 13.88 -24.29
N VAL A 74 -7.69 14.02 -22.98
CA VAL A 74 -8.16 15.22 -22.26
C VAL A 74 -7.30 16.45 -22.58
N GLY A 75 -6.00 16.27 -22.82
CA GLY A 75 -5.14 17.31 -23.36
C GLY A 75 -5.58 17.82 -24.73
N LEU A 76 -6.03 16.92 -25.61
CA LEU A 76 -6.62 17.27 -26.91
C LEU A 76 -7.92 18.05 -26.75
N LEU A 77 -8.80 17.66 -25.82
CA LEU A 77 -10.01 18.44 -25.51
C LEU A 77 -9.69 19.85 -25.00
N ALA A 78 -8.62 19.99 -24.20
CA ALA A 78 -8.15 21.29 -23.74
C ALA A 78 -7.57 22.14 -24.87
N ARG A 79 -6.79 21.54 -25.78
CA ARG A 79 -6.21 22.24 -26.94
C ARG A 79 -7.29 22.64 -27.94
N ASN A 80 -8.18 21.72 -28.30
CA ASN A 80 -9.33 21.92 -29.18
C ASN A 80 -8.96 22.61 -30.51
N GLU A 81 -7.92 22.12 -31.18
CA GLU A 81 -7.47 22.62 -32.48
C GLU A 81 -7.67 21.55 -33.57
N GLY A 82 -8.16 21.96 -34.73
CA GLY A 82 -8.31 21.06 -35.89
C GLY A 82 -9.16 19.82 -35.58
N GLU A 83 -8.56 18.63 -35.67
CA GLU A 83 -9.20 17.33 -35.43
C GLU A 83 -9.10 16.85 -33.98
N ASP A 84 -8.52 17.65 -33.06
CA ASP A 84 -8.24 17.26 -31.68
C ASP A 84 -9.46 16.66 -30.96
N VAL A 85 -10.63 17.30 -31.07
CA VAL A 85 -11.86 16.78 -30.42
C VAL A 85 -12.27 15.44 -31.01
N GLN A 86 -12.19 15.27 -32.33
CA GLN A 86 -12.53 14.00 -32.97
C GLN A 86 -11.59 12.89 -32.52
N GLU A 87 -10.30 13.16 -32.45
CA GLU A 87 -9.30 12.18 -32.00
C GLU A 87 -9.38 11.91 -30.50
N ALA A 88 -9.69 12.92 -29.67
CA ALA A 88 -9.95 12.74 -28.26
C ALA A 88 -11.12 11.77 -28.02
N LEU A 89 -12.23 11.97 -28.75
CA LEU A 89 -13.40 11.10 -28.65
C LEU A 89 -13.08 9.67 -29.12
N LYS A 90 -12.29 9.52 -30.20
CA LYS A 90 -11.82 8.22 -30.65
C LYS A 90 -11.01 7.50 -29.57
N ILE A 91 -10.03 8.17 -28.97
CA ILE A 91 -9.20 7.59 -27.91
C ILE A 91 -10.07 7.21 -26.70
N LEU A 92 -10.93 8.11 -26.23
CA LEU A 92 -11.79 7.85 -25.07
C LEU A 92 -12.72 6.66 -25.31
N THR A 93 -13.32 6.55 -26.49
CA THR A 93 -14.13 5.37 -26.87
C THR A 93 -13.30 4.10 -26.87
N ASN A 94 -12.12 4.11 -27.52
CA ASN A 94 -11.22 2.96 -27.55
C ASN A 94 -10.78 2.50 -26.15
N VAL A 95 -10.47 3.45 -25.25
CA VAL A 95 -10.09 3.15 -23.85
C VAL A 95 -11.24 2.45 -23.12
N VAL A 96 -12.49 2.90 -23.31
CA VAL A 96 -13.67 2.26 -22.71
C VAL A 96 -13.98 0.90 -23.35
N ASP A 97 -13.82 0.76 -24.66
CA ASP A 97 -13.97 -0.53 -25.36
C ASP A 97 -13.01 -1.59 -24.81
N GLY A 98 -11.80 -1.17 -24.39
CA GLY A 98 -10.80 -2.00 -23.72
C GLY A 98 -11.03 -2.24 -22.22
N GLN A 99 -12.17 -1.82 -21.65
CA GLN A 99 -12.50 -2.06 -20.24
C GLN A 99 -12.92 -3.52 -20.01
N PHE A 100 -12.47 -4.11 -18.91
CA PHE A 100 -12.86 -5.45 -18.51
C PHE A 100 -14.25 -5.48 -17.86
N ILE A 101 -15.21 -6.15 -18.50
CA ILE A 101 -16.63 -6.12 -18.12
C ILE A 101 -17.17 -7.44 -17.55
N ASN A 102 -16.32 -8.43 -17.24
CA ASN A 102 -16.74 -9.66 -16.57
C ASN A 102 -16.75 -9.50 -15.04
N PRO A 103 -17.90 -9.50 -14.36
CA PRO A 103 -17.99 -9.22 -12.92
C PRO A 103 -17.40 -10.32 -12.03
N GLU A 104 -17.15 -11.52 -12.56
CA GLU A 104 -16.49 -12.61 -11.81
C GLU A 104 -14.97 -12.40 -11.71
N ASP A 105 -14.40 -11.50 -12.52
CA ASP A 105 -12.97 -11.25 -12.54
C ASP A 105 -12.57 -10.16 -11.54
N GLN A 106 -11.44 -10.38 -10.85
CA GLN A 106 -10.89 -9.41 -9.90
C GLN A 106 -10.53 -8.06 -10.56
N TRP A 107 -10.29 -8.06 -11.87
CA TRP A 107 -9.97 -6.88 -12.66
C TRP A 107 -11.21 -6.24 -13.35
N TYR A 108 -12.43 -6.61 -12.97
CA TYR A 108 -13.66 -5.94 -13.45
C TYR A 108 -13.59 -4.41 -13.32
N GLY A 109 -14.10 -3.69 -14.32
CA GLY A 109 -14.09 -2.23 -14.38
C GLY A 109 -12.70 -1.61 -14.55
N ASN A 110 -11.65 -2.42 -14.65
CA ASN A 110 -10.30 -1.95 -14.97
C ASN A 110 -10.09 -1.94 -16.49
N TYR A 111 -8.96 -1.39 -16.92
CA TYR A 111 -8.65 -1.18 -18.33
C TYR A 111 -7.49 -2.07 -18.77
N GLN A 112 -7.50 -2.48 -20.04
CA GLN A 112 -6.34 -3.07 -20.65
C GLN A 112 -5.13 -2.16 -20.53
N LYS A 113 -3.95 -2.72 -20.29
CA LYS A 113 -2.71 -1.91 -20.27
C LYS A 113 -2.28 -1.47 -21.66
N GLN A 114 -2.51 -2.35 -22.61
CA GLN A 114 -2.25 -2.16 -24.03
C GLN A 114 -3.43 -2.80 -24.78
N PRO A 115 -3.94 -2.17 -25.85
CA PRO A 115 -5.04 -2.75 -26.63
C PRO A 115 -4.66 -4.09 -27.28
N GLU A 116 -3.36 -4.36 -27.50
CA GLU A 116 -2.87 -5.60 -28.09
C GLU A 116 -2.69 -6.75 -27.08
N GLU A 117 -2.97 -6.54 -25.78
CA GLU A 117 -2.66 -7.56 -24.78
C GLU A 117 -3.63 -8.76 -24.83
N PRO A 118 -3.16 -9.98 -24.50
CA PRO A 118 -4.05 -11.14 -24.42
C PRO A 118 -5.09 -10.98 -23.31
N ILE A 119 -6.13 -11.82 -23.35
CA ILE A 119 -7.15 -11.86 -22.28
C ILE A 119 -6.50 -12.23 -20.94
N VAL A 120 -6.60 -11.34 -19.96
CA VAL A 120 -6.12 -11.54 -18.59
C VAL A 120 -6.77 -12.78 -17.98
N GLY A 121 -5.98 -13.60 -17.28
CA GLY A 121 -6.45 -14.84 -16.67
C GLY A 121 -6.51 -16.04 -17.61
N SER A 122 -6.21 -15.86 -18.91
CA SER A 122 -6.10 -16.98 -19.84
C SER A 122 -4.90 -17.88 -19.52
N LYS A 123 -4.91 -19.11 -20.04
CA LYS A 123 -3.88 -20.15 -19.78
C LYS A 123 -2.45 -19.65 -19.97
N TYR A 124 -2.22 -18.77 -20.94
CA TYR A 124 -0.89 -18.27 -21.33
C TYR A 124 -0.66 -16.80 -20.96
N TYR A 125 -1.66 -16.13 -20.39
CA TYR A 125 -1.57 -14.79 -19.82
C TYR A 125 -2.26 -14.78 -18.45
N PRO A 126 -1.68 -15.50 -17.46
CA PRO A 126 -2.32 -15.72 -16.17
C PRO A 126 -2.44 -14.41 -15.40
N LYS A 127 -3.45 -14.34 -14.52
CA LYS A 127 -3.64 -13.17 -13.65
C LYS A 127 -2.45 -12.99 -12.71
N ASN A 128 -1.97 -11.76 -12.66
CA ASN A 128 -0.88 -11.30 -11.81
C ASN A 128 -1.06 -9.78 -11.61
N ILE A 129 -1.44 -9.40 -10.39
CA ILE A 129 -1.71 -8.02 -9.99
C ILE A 129 -0.41 -7.19 -10.09
N TYR A 130 -0.51 -5.94 -10.55
CA TYR A 130 0.61 -5.06 -10.89
C TYR A 130 1.50 -5.54 -12.04
N ASN A 131 1.16 -6.66 -12.67
CA ASN A 131 1.81 -7.13 -13.88
C ASN A 131 0.80 -7.26 -15.01
N SER A 132 0.09 -8.38 -15.18
CA SER A 132 -0.88 -8.58 -16.26
C SER A 132 -2.06 -7.59 -16.23
N TRP A 133 -2.32 -6.98 -15.08
CA TRP A 133 -3.28 -5.88 -14.89
C TRP A 133 -2.84 -5.06 -13.67
N ASP A 134 -3.18 -3.76 -13.63
CA ASP A 134 -2.87 -2.87 -12.51
C ASP A 134 -4.15 -2.27 -11.94
N PRO A 135 -4.57 -2.62 -10.71
CA PRO A 135 -5.82 -2.15 -10.12
C PRO A 135 -5.89 -0.62 -9.95
N ASN A 136 -4.75 0.08 -9.90
CA ASN A 136 -4.72 1.53 -9.74
C ASN A 136 -5.22 2.27 -10.99
N TRP A 137 -5.25 1.61 -12.14
CA TRP A 137 -5.66 2.24 -13.40
C TRP A 137 -7.14 2.61 -13.43
N ARG A 138 -7.98 1.96 -12.61
CA ARG A 138 -9.36 2.43 -12.34
C ARG A 138 -9.37 3.88 -11.87
N GLY A 139 -8.50 4.21 -10.92
CA GLY A 139 -8.32 5.56 -10.40
C GLY A 139 -7.74 6.51 -11.45
N PHE A 140 -6.61 6.15 -12.06
CA PHE A 140 -5.93 7.03 -13.04
C PHE A 140 -6.79 7.36 -14.27
N VAL A 141 -7.44 6.36 -14.86
CA VAL A 141 -8.30 6.57 -16.04
C VAL A 141 -9.63 7.17 -15.62
N GLY A 142 -10.23 6.73 -14.51
CA GLY A 142 -11.52 7.25 -14.04
C GLY A 142 -11.47 8.73 -13.70
N THR A 143 -10.45 9.16 -12.94
CA THR A 143 -10.23 10.58 -12.63
C THR A 143 -10.00 11.42 -13.91
N THR A 144 -9.29 10.87 -14.88
CA THR A 144 -9.06 11.52 -16.19
C THR A 144 -10.36 11.74 -16.96
N ILE A 145 -11.20 10.71 -17.07
CA ILE A 145 -12.52 10.82 -17.71
C ILE A 145 -13.35 11.89 -17.00
N ILE A 146 -13.34 11.92 -15.66
CA ILE A 146 -14.08 12.93 -14.88
C ILE A 146 -13.60 14.34 -15.21
N VAL A 147 -12.28 14.60 -15.26
CA VAL A 147 -11.75 15.91 -15.68
C VAL A 147 -12.23 16.28 -17.09
N GLY A 148 -12.20 15.34 -18.04
CA GLY A 148 -12.71 15.56 -19.39
C GLY A 148 -14.20 15.95 -19.42
N LEU A 149 -15.03 15.27 -18.61
CA LEU A 149 -16.47 15.55 -18.50
C LEU A 149 -16.76 16.90 -17.81
N GLU A 150 -16.03 17.22 -16.75
CA GLU A 150 -16.22 18.46 -15.97
C GLU A 150 -15.74 19.70 -16.72
N GLU A 151 -14.54 19.66 -17.30
CA GLU A 151 -13.95 20.84 -17.95
C GLU A 151 -14.40 20.99 -19.41
N PHE A 152 -14.64 19.86 -20.10
CA PHE A 152 -14.87 19.85 -21.55
C PHE A 152 -16.12 19.06 -21.99
N GLY A 153 -17.05 18.78 -21.07
CA GLY A 153 -18.28 18.04 -21.39
C GLY A 153 -19.12 18.67 -22.51
N HIS A 154 -19.02 19.98 -22.73
CA HIS A 154 -19.68 20.69 -23.83
C HIS A 154 -19.14 20.32 -25.22
N LEU A 155 -17.94 19.72 -25.30
CA LEU A 155 -17.34 19.18 -26.53
C LEU A 155 -17.62 17.68 -26.70
N ILE A 156 -18.13 17.00 -25.66
CA ILE A 156 -18.35 15.55 -25.64
C ILE A 156 -19.83 15.27 -25.93
N PRO A 157 -20.18 14.61 -27.04
CA PRO A 157 -21.56 14.27 -27.37
C PRO A 157 -22.27 13.48 -26.27
N GLU A 158 -23.59 13.62 -26.15
CA GLU A 158 -24.39 12.99 -25.09
C GLU A 158 -24.26 11.46 -25.05
N ASN A 159 -24.19 10.81 -26.22
CA ASN A 159 -24.01 9.37 -26.32
C ASN A 159 -22.63 8.92 -25.80
N THR A 160 -21.56 9.65 -26.15
CA THR A 160 -20.21 9.38 -25.62
C THR A 160 -20.16 9.66 -24.13
N THR A 161 -20.82 10.73 -23.65
CA THR A 161 -20.95 11.02 -22.22
C THR A 161 -21.61 9.86 -21.47
N ALA A 162 -22.72 9.32 -21.97
CA ALA A 162 -23.39 8.17 -21.36
C ALA A 162 -22.47 6.94 -21.30
N TYR A 163 -21.70 6.71 -22.36
CA TYR A 163 -20.75 5.59 -22.43
C TYR A 163 -19.60 5.72 -21.43
N LEU A 164 -19.05 6.93 -21.29
CA LEU A 164 -18.02 7.25 -20.29
C LEU A 164 -18.56 7.09 -18.85
N LEU A 165 -19.80 7.49 -18.60
CA LEU A 165 -20.45 7.32 -17.30
C LEU A 165 -20.67 5.84 -16.94
N GLU A 166 -21.01 4.99 -17.93
CA GLU A 166 -21.08 3.53 -17.73
C GLU A 166 -19.70 2.95 -17.38
N SER A 167 -18.64 3.39 -18.06
CA SER A 167 -17.27 3.01 -17.72
C SER A 167 -16.89 3.38 -16.28
N LEU A 168 -17.24 4.60 -15.84
CA LEU A 168 -16.99 5.07 -14.48
C LEU A 168 -17.79 4.28 -13.43
N HIS A 169 -19.03 3.92 -13.73
CA HIS A 169 -19.83 3.02 -12.90
C HIS A 169 -19.12 1.67 -12.73
N ASN A 170 -18.67 1.05 -13.82
CA ASN A 170 -17.97 -0.23 -13.77
C ASN A 170 -16.65 -0.14 -12.98
N ALA A 171 -15.87 0.92 -13.20
CA ALA A 171 -14.65 1.17 -12.44
C ALA A 171 -14.93 1.31 -10.93
N THR A 172 -15.98 2.04 -10.56
CA THR A 172 -16.42 2.22 -9.16
C THR A 172 -16.84 0.89 -8.53
N VAL A 173 -17.60 0.06 -9.24
CA VAL A 173 -17.94 -1.29 -8.79
C VAL A 173 -16.68 -2.15 -8.67
N GLY A 174 -15.77 -2.10 -9.64
CA GLY A 174 -14.50 -2.84 -9.61
C GLY A 174 -13.59 -2.43 -8.43
N ASP A 175 -13.60 -1.16 -8.03
CA ASP A 175 -12.88 -0.69 -6.85
C ASP A 175 -13.45 -1.27 -5.55
N SER A 176 -14.71 -1.72 -5.52
CA SER A 176 -15.24 -2.46 -4.37
C SER A 176 -14.56 -3.83 -4.18
N TYR A 177 -13.89 -4.36 -5.21
CA TYR A 177 -13.16 -5.62 -5.13
C TYR A 177 -11.75 -5.44 -4.54
N ARG A 178 -11.29 -4.19 -4.40
CA ARG A 178 -10.00 -3.85 -3.79
C ARG A 178 -10.12 -3.80 -2.28
N VAL A 179 -9.71 -4.89 -1.64
CA VAL A 179 -9.68 -5.05 -0.19
C VAL A 179 -8.25 -5.39 0.22
N GLY A 180 -7.55 -4.45 0.85
CA GLY A 180 -6.17 -4.66 1.27
C GLY A 180 -5.98 -5.92 2.12
N GLY A 181 -5.04 -6.77 1.71
CA GLY A 181 -4.72 -8.04 2.37
C GLY A 181 -5.59 -9.23 1.92
N VAL A 182 -6.45 -9.03 0.93
CA VAL A 182 -7.29 -10.06 0.31
C VAL A 182 -6.96 -10.13 -1.19
N ASP A 183 -6.88 -11.34 -1.73
CA ASP A 183 -6.60 -11.60 -3.15
C ASP A 183 -5.35 -10.87 -3.68
N ASP A 184 -4.31 -10.77 -2.85
CA ASP A 184 -3.04 -10.10 -3.14
C ASP A 184 -3.15 -8.56 -3.39
N ASP A 185 -4.30 -7.95 -3.14
CA ASP A 185 -4.49 -6.49 -3.20
C ASP A 185 -3.95 -5.81 -1.93
N ASN A 186 -3.45 -4.59 -2.09
CA ASN A 186 -2.84 -3.80 -1.00
C ASN A 186 -3.49 -2.41 -0.84
N LEU A 187 -4.70 -2.20 -1.34
CA LEU A 187 -5.39 -0.92 -1.21
C LEU A 187 -5.96 -0.75 0.20
N TYR A 188 -5.17 -0.07 1.03
CA TYR A 188 -5.55 0.43 2.33
C TYR A 188 -5.78 1.94 2.28
N PRO A 189 -6.57 2.53 3.18
CA PRO A 189 -6.68 3.99 3.30
C PRO A 189 -5.32 4.69 3.44
N ALA A 190 -4.32 4.02 4.02
CA ALA A 190 -2.95 4.52 4.13
C ALA A 190 -2.20 4.63 2.78
N TYR A 191 -2.67 3.97 1.73
CA TYR A 191 -2.05 3.97 0.42
C TYR A 191 -2.43 5.25 -0.35
N SER A 192 -2.02 6.40 0.20
CA SER A 192 -2.27 7.79 -0.24
C SER A 192 -3.02 7.96 -1.58
N ASN A 193 -2.31 8.05 -2.71
CA ASN A 193 -2.86 8.46 -3.99
C ASN A 193 -3.92 7.50 -4.56
N PRO A 194 -3.76 6.16 -4.62
CA PRO A 194 -4.83 5.34 -5.19
C PRO A 194 -6.07 5.35 -4.29
N SER A 195 -5.89 5.51 -2.98
CA SER A 195 -6.99 5.63 -2.01
C SER A 195 -7.75 6.96 -2.16
N ILE A 196 -7.05 8.08 -2.33
CA ILE A 196 -7.66 9.39 -2.59
C ILE A 196 -8.45 9.37 -3.92
N MET A 197 -7.85 8.78 -4.97
CA MET A 197 -8.52 8.64 -6.27
C MET A 197 -9.74 7.73 -6.20
N ARG A 198 -9.67 6.58 -5.50
CA ARG A 198 -10.81 5.68 -5.30
C ARG A 198 -12.00 6.40 -4.66
N ALA A 199 -11.74 7.12 -3.56
CA ALA A 199 -12.79 7.84 -2.86
C ALA A 199 -13.43 8.91 -3.76
N PHE A 200 -12.59 9.65 -4.51
CA PHE A 200 -13.05 10.64 -5.48
C PHE A 200 -13.97 10.02 -6.53
N VAL A 201 -13.47 9.03 -7.27
CA VAL A 201 -14.20 8.41 -8.39
C VAL A 201 -15.52 7.83 -7.89
N SER A 202 -15.52 7.15 -6.74
CA SER A 202 -16.74 6.58 -6.16
C SER A 202 -17.75 7.66 -5.75
N GLY A 203 -17.28 8.70 -5.03
CA GLY A 203 -18.15 9.76 -4.53
C GLY A 203 -18.70 10.67 -5.62
N TRP A 204 -17.91 10.96 -6.65
CA TRP A 204 -18.32 11.74 -7.81
C TRP A 204 -19.29 10.94 -8.69
N THR A 205 -18.94 9.69 -9.03
CA THR A 205 -19.78 8.83 -9.89
C THR A 205 -21.13 8.56 -9.25
N GLY A 206 -21.15 8.25 -7.96
CA GLY A 206 -22.39 8.05 -7.21
C GLY A 206 -23.31 9.26 -7.27
N ARG A 207 -22.79 10.47 -7.11
CA ARG A 207 -23.59 11.71 -7.23
C ARG A 207 -24.07 11.94 -8.65
N ARG A 208 -23.16 11.80 -9.62
CA ARG A 208 -23.45 12.05 -11.03
C ARG A 208 -24.54 11.13 -11.59
N LEU A 209 -24.62 9.90 -11.06
CA LEU A 209 -25.62 8.88 -11.42
C LEU A 209 -26.79 8.79 -10.45
N ASN A 210 -26.82 9.61 -9.40
CA ASN A 210 -27.80 9.54 -8.32
C ASN A 210 -27.87 8.14 -7.64
N ASP A 211 -26.72 7.47 -7.51
CA ASP A 211 -26.53 6.23 -6.76
C ASP A 211 -26.05 6.53 -5.34
N SER A 212 -26.94 6.32 -4.37
CA SER A 212 -26.65 6.56 -2.95
C SER A 212 -25.60 5.60 -2.38
N ASN A 213 -25.52 4.37 -2.87
CA ASN A 213 -24.58 3.38 -2.33
C ASN A 213 -23.14 3.73 -2.73
N MET A 214 -22.91 4.08 -3.99
CA MET A 214 -21.60 4.54 -4.46
C MET A 214 -21.17 5.84 -3.76
N THR A 215 -22.12 6.77 -3.63
CA THR A 215 -21.91 8.02 -2.89
C THR A 215 -21.44 7.73 -1.46
N ILE A 216 -22.20 6.93 -0.70
CA ILE A 216 -21.87 6.58 0.69
C ILE A 216 -20.54 5.80 0.78
N ALA A 217 -20.25 4.92 -0.19
CA ALA A 217 -19.00 4.17 -0.22
C ALA A 217 -17.79 5.11 -0.36
N GLY A 218 -17.86 6.10 -1.27
CA GLY A 218 -16.84 7.13 -1.44
C GLY A 218 -16.65 7.97 -0.17
N GLU A 219 -17.74 8.48 0.42
CA GLU A 219 -17.69 9.28 1.66
C GLU A 219 -17.09 8.53 2.85
N ASN A 220 -17.49 7.26 3.04
CA ASN A 220 -16.96 6.45 4.13
C ASN A 220 -15.46 6.17 3.96
N TYR A 221 -15.02 5.87 2.73
CA TYR A 221 -13.60 5.63 2.47
C TYR A 221 -12.76 6.91 2.64
N ALA A 222 -13.29 8.05 2.18
CA ALA A 222 -12.68 9.36 2.42
C ALA A 222 -12.55 9.69 3.91
N LYS A 223 -13.52 9.29 4.74
CA LYS A 223 -13.43 9.49 6.20
C LYS A 223 -12.26 8.75 6.84
N GLU A 224 -11.95 7.54 6.38
CA GLU A 224 -10.78 6.78 6.86
C GLU A 224 -9.47 7.49 6.51
N LEU A 225 -9.36 8.01 5.27
CA LEU A 225 -8.24 8.83 4.80
C LEU A 225 -8.07 10.11 5.62
N VAL A 226 -9.14 10.87 5.82
CA VAL A 226 -9.14 12.11 6.60
C VAL A 226 -8.73 11.83 8.04
N THR A 227 -9.22 10.74 8.63
CA THR A 227 -8.84 10.34 10.01
C THR A 227 -7.35 10.05 10.12
N LEU A 228 -6.75 9.37 9.13
CA LEU A 228 -5.32 9.13 9.10
C LEU A 228 -4.52 10.42 8.91
N PHE A 229 -4.98 11.32 8.06
CA PHE A 229 -4.34 12.60 7.80
C PHE A 229 -4.35 13.52 9.03
N GLU A 230 -5.52 13.72 9.65
CA GLU A 230 -5.72 14.64 10.78
C GLU A 230 -4.93 14.24 12.04
N ARG A 231 -4.42 12.99 12.13
CA ARG A 231 -3.52 12.58 13.21
C ARG A 231 -2.27 13.45 13.30
N ALA A 232 -1.71 13.84 12.15
CA ALA A 232 -0.43 14.56 12.09
C ALA A 232 -0.37 15.61 10.98
N ASN A 233 -1.51 15.94 10.36
CA ASN A 233 -1.64 16.84 9.21
C ASN A 233 -0.71 16.48 8.04
N THR A 234 -0.54 15.18 7.78
CA THR A 234 0.34 14.67 6.73
C THR A 234 -0.24 13.41 6.10
N LEU A 235 0.16 13.14 4.86
CA LEU A 235 -0.19 11.90 4.16
C LEU A 235 0.49 10.70 4.86
N SER A 236 -0.19 9.56 4.87
CA SER A 236 0.36 8.30 5.40
C SER A 236 1.67 7.91 4.71
N GLU A 237 1.74 8.08 3.39
CA GLU A 237 3.01 7.94 2.67
C GLU A 237 3.71 9.29 2.61
N PHE A 238 4.88 9.37 3.24
CA PHE A 238 5.49 10.66 3.52
C PHE A 238 6.27 11.25 2.34
N ASN A 239 5.85 12.46 1.96
CA ASN A 239 6.53 13.54 1.21
C ASN A 239 7.59 13.20 0.15
N SER A 240 7.24 12.37 -0.83
CA SER A 240 8.11 12.12 -1.98
C SER A 240 7.71 12.85 -3.25
N GLY A 241 8.70 13.09 -4.13
CA GLY A 241 8.50 13.88 -5.35
C GLY A 241 7.37 13.35 -6.25
N THR A 242 7.25 12.04 -6.46
CA THR A 242 6.18 11.52 -7.34
C THR A 242 4.84 11.44 -6.61
N TYR A 243 4.81 10.80 -5.43
CA TYR A 243 3.53 10.40 -4.83
C TYR A 243 2.84 11.51 -4.05
N THR A 244 3.58 12.50 -3.53
CA THR A 244 2.96 13.75 -3.05
C THR A 244 2.33 14.52 -4.21
N GLY A 245 2.98 14.52 -5.38
CA GLY A 245 2.46 15.14 -6.60
C GLY A 245 1.10 14.57 -7.02
N VAL A 246 0.98 13.24 -7.12
CA VAL A 246 -0.31 12.59 -7.45
C VAL A 246 -1.35 12.84 -6.36
N SER A 247 -0.95 12.77 -5.08
CA SER A 247 -1.89 12.95 -3.96
C SER A 247 -2.47 14.36 -3.95
N LEU A 248 -1.65 15.39 -4.15
CA LEU A 248 -2.11 16.77 -4.31
C LEU A 248 -3.03 16.94 -5.51
N TRP A 249 -2.69 16.30 -6.65
CA TRP A 249 -3.56 16.31 -7.83
C TRP A 249 -4.93 15.70 -7.53
N ALA A 250 -4.98 14.52 -6.91
CA ALA A 250 -6.22 13.84 -6.57
C ALA A 250 -7.05 14.61 -5.52
N LEU A 251 -6.41 15.23 -4.52
CA LEU A 251 -7.09 16.12 -3.57
C LEU A 251 -7.64 17.38 -4.25
N THR A 252 -7.01 17.85 -5.33
CA THR A 252 -7.53 18.99 -6.11
C THR A 252 -8.87 18.64 -6.72
N LEU A 253 -9.04 17.40 -7.20
CA LEU A 253 -10.30 16.91 -7.71
C LEU A 253 -11.39 16.90 -6.64
N TRP A 254 -11.05 16.47 -5.41
CA TRP A 254 -11.96 16.54 -4.26
C TRP A 254 -12.43 17.99 -4.03
N ALA A 255 -11.48 18.93 -3.96
CA ALA A 255 -11.77 20.33 -3.67
C ALA A 255 -12.56 21.01 -4.81
N LYS A 256 -12.29 20.68 -6.07
CA LYS A 256 -12.89 21.34 -7.24
C LYS A 256 -14.28 20.80 -7.57
N TYR A 257 -14.46 19.47 -7.52
CA TYR A 257 -15.63 18.82 -8.13
C TYR A 257 -16.59 18.19 -7.13
N LEU A 258 -16.25 18.13 -5.83
CA LEU A 258 -17.18 17.67 -4.81
C LEU A 258 -17.72 18.84 -4.00
N PRO A 259 -19.04 18.85 -3.72
CA PRO A 259 -19.69 19.91 -2.95
C PRO A 259 -19.20 19.93 -1.49
N THR A 260 -19.39 21.05 -0.81
CA THR A 260 -18.95 21.24 0.58
C THR A 260 -19.70 20.38 1.61
N ASP A 261 -20.80 19.73 1.22
CA ASP A 261 -21.49 18.74 2.06
C ASP A 261 -20.93 17.31 1.90
N SER A 262 -19.98 17.10 0.98
CA SER A 262 -19.09 15.94 0.94
C SER A 262 -17.91 16.17 1.88
N ILE A 263 -17.51 15.14 2.64
CA ILE A 263 -16.31 15.22 3.48
C ILE A 263 -15.06 15.51 2.64
N MET A 264 -15.06 15.04 1.39
CA MET A 264 -13.96 15.27 0.45
C MET A 264 -13.87 16.75 0.06
N GLY A 265 -15.00 17.35 -0.36
CA GLY A 265 -15.06 18.78 -0.70
C GLY A 265 -14.77 19.68 0.51
N GLU A 266 -15.24 19.30 1.70
CA GLU A 266 -14.97 20.02 2.96
C GLU A 266 -13.48 19.98 3.34
N LYS A 267 -12.86 18.80 3.32
CA LYS A 267 -11.53 18.58 3.92
C LYS A 267 -10.37 18.83 2.95
N ALA A 268 -10.58 18.66 1.65
CA ALA A 268 -9.51 18.76 0.66
C ALA A 268 -8.74 20.09 0.70
N PRO A 269 -9.37 21.28 0.79
CA PRO A 269 -8.63 22.55 0.88
C PRO A 269 -7.64 22.58 2.05
N THR A 270 -8.03 22.03 3.21
CA THR A 270 -7.17 21.98 4.40
C THR A 270 -6.05 20.96 4.25
N MET A 271 -6.33 19.78 3.68
CA MET A 271 -5.32 18.75 3.43
C MET A 271 -4.27 19.21 2.42
N ILE A 272 -4.69 19.88 1.33
CA ILE A 272 -3.80 20.48 0.33
C ILE A 272 -2.90 21.52 0.98
N ARG A 273 -3.47 22.44 1.75
CA ARG A 273 -2.72 23.48 2.46
C ARG A 273 -1.64 22.90 3.38
N HIS A 274 -1.99 21.97 4.26
CA HIS A 274 -1.02 21.37 5.18
C HIS A 274 0.06 20.55 4.49
N THR A 275 -0.29 19.86 3.39
CA THR A 275 0.69 19.17 2.56
C THR A 275 1.68 20.16 1.95
N TRP A 276 1.19 21.27 1.41
CA TRP A 276 2.03 22.34 0.86
C TRP A 276 2.88 23.06 1.90
N GLU A 277 2.36 23.31 3.10
CA GLU A 277 3.12 23.85 4.23
C GLU A 277 4.28 22.94 4.65
N SER A 278 4.09 21.61 4.55
CA SER A 278 5.16 20.64 4.78
C SER A 278 6.16 20.60 3.63
N VAL A 279 5.68 20.57 2.38
CA VAL A 279 6.54 20.63 1.19
C VAL A 279 7.38 21.90 1.18
N ALA A 280 6.83 23.05 1.57
CA ALA A 280 7.57 24.32 1.64
C ALA A 280 8.76 24.28 2.60
N GLN A 281 8.69 23.47 3.66
CA GLN A 281 9.77 23.28 4.64
C GLN A 281 10.76 22.19 4.20
N LEU A 282 10.37 21.30 3.29
CA LEU A 282 11.24 20.22 2.82
C LEU A 282 11.84 20.52 1.45
N TRP A 283 11.26 21.43 0.68
CA TRP A 283 11.76 21.83 -0.61
C TRP A 283 12.98 22.75 -0.47
N ASN A 284 14.10 22.33 -1.05
CA ASN A 284 15.25 23.19 -1.23
C ASN A 284 15.25 23.74 -2.67
N PRO A 285 14.94 25.04 -2.90
CA PRO A 285 14.86 25.63 -4.23
C PRO A 285 16.22 25.77 -4.92
N ASN A 286 17.34 25.76 -4.19
CA ASN A 286 18.67 25.78 -4.79
C ASN A 286 19.06 24.41 -5.33
N LEU A 287 18.73 23.35 -4.61
CA LEU A 287 18.95 21.96 -5.06
C LEU A 287 17.85 21.48 -6.02
N LYS A 288 16.72 22.19 -6.06
CA LYS A 288 15.47 21.79 -6.73
C LYS A 288 15.06 20.36 -6.34
N ASN A 289 15.13 20.07 -5.05
CA ASN A 289 14.79 18.77 -4.49
C ASN A 289 13.97 18.94 -3.22
N VAL A 290 13.04 18.03 -2.99
CA VAL A 290 12.41 17.84 -1.68
C VAL A 290 13.33 16.99 -0.82
N ALA A 291 13.56 17.33 0.44
CA ALA A 291 14.34 16.51 1.36
C ALA A 291 13.65 15.17 1.64
N GLY A 292 14.43 14.14 1.98
CA GLY A 292 13.91 12.89 2.53
C GLY A 292 13.33 13.06 3.94
N PRO A 293 12.86 11.98 4.58
CA PRO A 293 12.76 10.61 4.07
C PRO A 293 11.58 10.42 3.12
N TRP A 294 11.54 9.31 2.38
CA TRP A 294 10.45 9.01 1.44
C TRP A 294 9.96 7.56 1.54
N ASP A 295 8.65 7.40 1.72
CA ASP A 295 8.00 6.09 1.71
C ASP A 295 8.09 5.38 0.34
N ARG A 296 8.00 6.18 -0.73
CA ARG A 296 8.14 5.69 -2.10
C ARG A 296 8.78 6.75 -2.97
N SER A 297 9.80 6.41 -3.74
CA SER A 297 10.35 7.28 -4.78
C SER A 297 10.87 6.45 -5.96
N TYR A 298 10.92 7.08 -7.13
CA TYR A 298 11.56 6.52 -8.33
C TYR A 298 12.95 7.10 -8.57
N GLY A 299 13.41 8.03 -7.74
CA GLY A 299 14.75 8.60 -7.88
C GLY A 299 15.20 9.35 -6.65
N TYR A 300 16.48 9.74 -6.67
CA TYR A 300 17.16 10.41 -5.57
C TYR A 300 17.50 11.87 -5.86
N ASP A 301 17.29 12.30 -7.10
CA ASP A 301 17.49 13.67 -7.57
C ASP A 301 16.39 14.03 -8.57
N MET A 302 15.46 14.89 -8.16
CA MET A 302 14.34 15.37 -8.97
C MET A 302 14.78 16.11 -10.25
N ASN A 303 16.05 16.51 -10.38
CA ASN A 303 16.60 17.05 -11.62
C ASN A 303 16.96 15.97 -12.66
N ARG A 304 16.86 14.68 -12.30
CA ARG A 304 17.21 13.54 -13.17
C ARG A 304 16.06 12.55 -13.39
N TYR A 305 14.95 12.67 -12.65
CA TYR A 305 13.74 11.91 -12.94
C TYR A 305 12.51 12.84 -12.95
N VAL A 306 11.52 12.53 -13.79
CA VAL A 306 10.25 13.28 -13.77
C VAL A 306 9.48 12.89 -12.51
N SER A 307 9.29 13.87 -11.63
CA SER A 307 8.42 13.74 -10.48
C SER A 307 7.12 14.53 -10.72
N LEU A 308 5.99 14.01 -10.25
CA LEU A 308 4.72 14.68 -10.46
C LEU A 308 4.58 15.95 -9.59
N LEU A 309 5.34 16.07 -8.49
CA LEU A 309 5.46 17.32 -7.75
C LEU A 309 6.14 18.41 -8.58
N ALA A 310 7.07 18.07 -9.48
CA ALA A 310 7.71 19.03 -10.37
C ALA A 310 6.72 19.70 -11.34
N LEU A 311 5.62 19.02 -11.69
CA LEU A 311 4.55 19.60 -12.52
C LEU A 311 3.76 20.66 -11.76
N HIS A 312 3.43 20.40 -10.48
CA HIS A 312 2.84 21.41 -9.60
C HIS A 312 3.78 22.60 -9.39
N LEU A 313 5.06 22.32 -9.11
CA LEU A 313 6.07 23.36 -8.94
C LEU A 313 6.24 24.21 -10.21
N TRP A 314 6.16 23.62 -11.41
CA TRP A 314 6.19 24.40 -12.65
C TRP A 314 5.04 25.39 -12.66
N ASN A 315 3.82 24.93 -12.41
CA ASN A 315 2.64 25.80 -12.41
C ASN A 315 2.77 26.95 -11.40
N ILE A 316 3.32 26.69 -10.22
CA ILE A 316 3.40 27.67 -9.11
C ILE A 316 4.59 28.63 -9.25
N VAL A 317 5.80 28.12 -9.48
CA VAL A 317 7.05 28.92 -9.44
C VAL A 317 7.76 29.05 -10.80
N GLY A 318 7.21 28.42 -11.85
CA GLY A 318 7.78 28.38 -13.21
C GLY A 318 8.74 27.21 -13.43
N LYS A 319 8.88 26.79 -14.69
CA LYS A 319 9.71 25.63 -15.10
C LYS A 319 11.14 25.70 -14.57
N ASP A 320 11.77 26.87 -14.70
CA ASP A 320 13.17 27.06 -14.31
C ASP A 320 13.41 26.85 -12.81
N LYS A 321 12.35 26.82 -11.99
CA LYS A 321 12.42 26.59 -10.54
C LYS A 321 11.81 25.26 -10.10
N SER A 322 11.30 24.42 -11.01
CA SER A 322 10.45 23.28 -10.65
C SER A 322 11.10 21.90 -10.59
N SER A 323 12.42 21.82 -10.77
CA SER A 323 13.24 20.59 -11.02
C SER A 323 13.15 20.00 -12.42
N LEU A 324 12.17 20.40 -13.25
CA LEU A 324 12.13 19.96 -14.64
C LEU A 324 13.23 20.63 -15.46
N ILE A 325 13.96 19.81 -16.22
CA ILE A 325 14.96 20.30 -17.16
C ILE A 325 14.30 20.73 -18.48
N SER A 326 15.10 21.32 -19.38
CA SER A 326 14.63 21.77 -20.70
C SER A 326 14.07 20.64 -21.58
N LYS A 327 14.43 19.38 -21.29
CA LYS A 327 14.00 18.18 -22.01
C LYS A 327 13.50 17.11 -21.03
N PRO A 328 12.28 17.22 -20.47
CA PRO A 328 11.74 16.24 -19.52
C PRO A 328 11.78 14.79 -20.02
N GLN A 329 11.63 14.58 -21.33
CA GLN A 329 11.57 13.27 -21.97
C GLN A 329 12.84 12.43 -21.85
N VAL A 330 14.00 13.03 -21.56
CA VAL A 330 15.27 12.29 -21.37
C VAL A 330 15.60 12.02 -19.90
N MET A 331 14.76 12.49 -18.98
CA MET A 331 14.89 12.16 -17.56
C MET A 331 14.44 10.72 -17.31
N SER A 332 14.89 10.13 -16.21
CA SER A 332 14.31 8.88 -15.71
C SER A 332 12.81 9.04 -15.44
N HIS A 333 12.06 7.94 -15.53
CA HIS A 333 10.62 7.91 -15.28
C HIS A 333 9.82 8.96 -16.11
N SER A 334 10.32 9.32 -17.31
CA SER A 334 9.76 10.41 -18.12
C SER A 334 8.34 10.19 -18.63
N ALA A 335 7.84 8.95 -18.63
CA ALA A 335 6.46 8.64 -18.97
C ALA A 335 5.44 9.40 -18.10
N ASP A 336 5.80 9.76 -16.86
CA ASP A 336 4.95 10.59 -15.99
C ASP A 336 4.70 11.99 -16.54
N PHE A 337 5.54 12.49 -17.47
CA PHE A 337 5.31 13.76 -18.12
C PHE A 337 4.04 13.75 -18.99
N ALA A 338 3.53 12.58 -19.40
CA ALA A 338 2.27 12.47 -20.14
C ALA A 338 1.06 12.89 -19.29
N TYR A 339 1.23 12.94 -17.96
CA TYR A 339 0.19 13.40 -17.03
C TYR A 339 0.06 14.94 -16.98
N ALA A 340 1.05 15.66 -17.51
CA ALA A 340 1.17 17.12 -17.42
C ALA A 340 -0.06 17.92 -17.92
N PRO A 341 -0.79 17.55 -19.00
CA PRO A 341 -1.96 18.31 -19.42
C PRO A 341 -3.02 18.40 -18.31
N LEU A 342 -3.23 17.32 -17.55
CA LEU A 342 -4.20 17.28 -16.46
C LEU A 342 -3.77 18.16 -15.28
N PHE A 343 -2.47 18.34 -15.06
CA PHE A 343 -1.96 19.29 -14.07
C PHE A 343 -2.14 20.73 -14.54
N ALA A 344 -1.90 21.00 -15.83
CA ALA A 344 -2.07 22.33 -16.42
C ALA A 344 -3.54 22.80 -16.38
N ILE A 345 -4.48 21.93 -16.76
CA ILE A 345 -5.93 22.19 -16.74
C ILE A 345 -6.42 22.60 -15.34
N LEU A 346 -5.87 21.99 -14.28
CA LEU A 346 -6.27 22.26 -12.90
C LEU A 346 -5.42 23.32 -12.20
N ALA A 347 -4.37 23.83 -12.85
CA ALA A 347 -3.34 24.65 -12.23
C ALA A 347 -3.89 25.94 -11.62
N GLU A 348 -4.78 26.64 -12.34
CA GLU A 348 -5.37 27.90 -11.87
C GLU A 348 -6.13 27.68 -10.56
N PHE A 349 -7.03 26.69 -10.53
CA PHE A 349 -7.79 26.36 -9.33
C PHE A 349 -6.88 25.88 -8.20
N HIS A 350 -5.95 24.95 -8.48
CA HIS A 350 -5.03 24.43 -7.46
C HIS A 350 -4.24 25.55 -6.80
N SER A 351 -3.76 26.51 -7.59
CA SER A 351 -2.97 27.64 -7.09
C SER A 351 -3.73 28.52 -6.10
N THR A 352 -5.06 28.59 -6.17
CA THR A 352 -5.89 29.30 -5.18
C THR A 352 -5.84 28.67 -3.77
N LEU A 353 -5.45 27.39 -3.69
CA LEU A 353 -5.35 26.63 -2.44
C LEU A 353 -3.95 26.67 -1.84
N VAL A 354 -2.97 27.27 -2.53
CA VAL A 354 -1.57 27.36 -2.07
C VAL A 354 -1.35 28.71 -1.40
N PRO A 355 -1.01 28.76 -0.10
CA PRO A 355 -0.76 30.02 0.58
C PRO A 355 0.40 30.81 -0.03
N GLN A 356 0.31 32.15 -0.06
CA GLN A 356 1.38 33.00 -0.60
C GLN A 356 2.73 32.80 0.11
N ALA A 357 2.72 32.51 1.42
CA ALA A 357 3.93 32.20 2.17
C ALA A 357 4.62 30.92 1.68
N VAL A 358 3.83 29.90 1.29
CA VAL A 358 4.35 28.68 0.65
C VAL A 358 4.99 29.03 -0.69
N VAL A 359 4.30 29.79 -1.56
CA VAL A 359 4.86 30.20 -2.86
C VAL A 359 6.21 30.91 -2.70
N SER A 360 6.33 31.80 -1.71
CA SER A 360 7.59 32.47 -1.39
C SER A 360 8.71 31.51 -1.00
N ALA A 361 8.42 30.52 -0.14
CA ALA A 361 9.39 29.51 0.31
C ALA A 361 9.77 28.51 -0.79
N LEU A 362 8.83 28.17 -1.68
CA LEU A 362 9.11 27.36 -2.87
C LEU A 362 10.02 28.07 -3.87
N THR A 363 9.97 29.41 -3.86
CA THR A 363 10.72 30.24 -4.80
C THR A 363 12.14 30.56 -4.30
N ASN A 364 12.30 30.81 -3.00
CA ASN A 364 13.55 31.25 -2.39
C ASN A 364 13.81 30.48 -1.10
N PHE A 365 15.06 30.06 -0.90
CA PHE A 365 15.45 29.39 0.34
C PHE A 365 15.34 30.36 1.52
N THR A 366 14.70 29.94 2.60
CA THR A 366 14.34 30.81 3.74
C THR A 366 15.38 30.80 4.87
N GLY A 367 16.45 30.04 4.72
CA GLY A 367 17.54 29.89 5.70
C GLY A 367 17.62 28.48 6.29
N GLU A 368 18.70 28.20 7.00
CA GLU A 368 18.91 26.92 7.68
C GLU A 368 17.79 26.63 8.67
N HIS A 369 17.26 25.40 8.66
CA HIS A 369 16.20 24.98 9.59
C HIS A 369 16.11 23.47 9.74
N THR A 370 15.34 23.05 10.75
CA THR A 370 14.96 21.66 10.98
C THR A 370 13.46 21.48 10.86
N PHE A 371 13.03 20.30 10.42
CA PHE A 371 11.64 19.90 10.31
C PHE A 371 11.38 18.63 11.12
N THR A 372 10.22 18.56 11.77
CA THR A 372 9.75 17.36 12.45
C THR A 372 8.29 17.06 12.11
N SER A 373 7.96 15.78 11.98
CA SER A 373 6.58 15.32 11.73
C SER A 373 6.40 13.86 12.18
N SER A 374 5.21 13.31 11.97
CA SER A 374 4.91 11.91 12.22
C SER A 374 3.99 11.35 11.15
N THR A 375 4.30 10.17 10.62
CA THR A 375 3.42 9.45 9.70
C THR A 375 2.97 8.09 10.28
N PHE A 376 1.92 7.51 9.71
CA PHE A 376 1.43 6.19 10.11
C PHE A 376 0.65 5.57 8.95
N SER A 377 1.08 4.37 8.58
CA SER A 377 0.58 3.64 7.43
C SER A 377 0.15 2.24 7.82
N PRO A 378 -1.01 2.08 8.48
CA PRO A 378 -1.54 0.77 8.79
C PRO A 378 -1.92 0.00 7.50
N PRO A 379 -1.75 -1.34 7.47
CA PRO A 379 -1.30 -2.20 8.57
C PRO A 379 0.23 -2.39 8.61
N PHE A 380 0.98 -1.65 7.81
CA PHE A 380 2.42 -1.83 7.67
C PHE A 380 3.17 -1.38 8.91
N ASP A 381 2.77 -0.25 9.49
CA ASP A 381 3.37 0.29 10.70
C ASP A 381 2.80 -0.33 11.98
N VAL A 382 3.67 -0.72 12.91
CA VAL A 382 3.23 -1.14 14.25
C VAL A 382 3.02 0.05 15.20
N TYR A 383 3.62 1.21 14.90
CA TYR A 383 3.42 2.48 15.61
C TYR A 383 3.71 3.67 14.67
N PRO A 384 3.22 4.89 14.98
CA PRO A 384 3.49 6.08 14.18
C PRO A 384 4.99 6.40 14.09
N ARG A 385 5.48 6.60 12.87
CA ARG A 385 6.87 6.96 12.59
C ARG A 385 7.18 8.37 13.06
N ASN A 386 8.44 8.61 13.39
CA ASN A 386 8.95 9.96 13.67
C ASN A 386 9.84 10.40 12.52
N ILE A 387 9.56 11.57 11.98
CA ILE A 387 10.30 12.16 10.86
C ILE A 387 11.11 13.34 11.38
N THR A 388 12.36 13.41 10.95
CA THR A 388 13.28 14.52 11.21
C THR A 388 13.98 14.89 9.91
N ALA A 389 14.11 16.17 9.63
CA ALA A 389 14.96 16.66 8.56
C ALA A 389 15.71 17.92 8.99
N TRP A 390 16.84 18.17 8.35
CA TRP A 390 17.63 19.39 8.43
C TRP A 390 17.94 19.85 7.02
N LEU A 391 17.79 21.15 6.78
CA LEU A 391 18.04 21.78 5.50
C LEU A 391 18.92 22.99 5.72
N ASP A 392 19.94 23.11 4.89
CA ASP A 392 20.75 24.30 4.68
C ASP A 392 20.79 24.63 3.18
N GLU A 393 21.37 25.78 2.80
CA GLU A 393 21.28 26.35 1.46
C GLU A 393 21.66 25.36 0.35
N LYS A 394 22.64 24.50 0.63
CA LYS A 394 23.26 23.58 -0.35
C LYS A 394 23.25 22.11 0.09
N ILE A 395 22.55 21.76 1.16
CA ILE A 395 22.47 20.39 1.66
C ILE A 395 21.15 20.13 2.39
N THR A 396 20.63 18.92 2.24
CA THR A 396 19.49 18.42 3.01
C THR A 396 19.83 17.06 3.61
N ILE A 397 19.34 16.80 4.82
CA ILE A 397 19.39 15.49 5.48
C ILE A 397 17.98 15.19 5.98
N GLY A 398 17.45 14.04 5.62
CA GLY A 398 16.12 13.58 6.03
C GLY A 398 16.16 12.15 6.54
N ALA A 399 15.39 11.86 7.58
CA ALA A 399 15.31 10.54 8.19
C ALA A 399 13.95 10.25 8.84
N GLU A 400 13.53 8.99 8.81
CA GLU A 400 12.40 8.48 9.60
C GLU A 400 12.80 7.30 10.48
N THR A 401 12.31 7.33 11.71
CA THR A 401 12.27 6.17 12.60
C THR A 401 11.04 5.33 12.27
N PHE A 402 11.24 4.04 12.00
CA PHE A 402 10.17 3.11 11.62
C PHE A 402 10.27 1.75 12.32
N ASN A 403 9.13 1.08 12.42
CA ASN A 403 9.01 -0.33 12.76
C ASN A 403 7.83 -0.90 11.98
N GLU A 404 8.15 -1.72 10.99
CA GLU A 404 7.25 -2.18 9.97
C GLU A 404 7.06 -3.69 10.05
N THR A 405 5.91 -4.17 9.63
CA THR A 405 5.59 -5.61 9.56
C THR A 405 6.24 -6.28 8.34
N VAL A 406 6.70 -5.49 7.36
CA VAL A 406 7.36 -5.92 6.13
C VAL A 406 8.40 -4.87 5.75
N ILE A 407 9.54 -5.31 5.19
CA ILE A 407 10.60 -4.39 4.78
C ILE A 407 10.11 -3.53 3.61
N GLY A 408 10.27 -2.21 3.73
CA GLY A 408 9.82 -1.25 2.72
C GLY A 408 8.38 -0.79 2.94
N GLY A 409 7.80 -1.11 4.10
CA GLY A 409 6.55 -0.57 4.57
C GLY A 409 5.40 -0.67 3.55
N PRO A 410 4.63 0.42 3.37
CA PRO A 410 3.51 0.48 2.43
C PRO A 410 3.88 0.19 0.98
N ALA A 411 5.13 0.50 0.61
CA ALA A 411 5.62 0.22 -0.73
C ALA A 411 5.80 -1.28 -1.01
N THR A 412 5.97 -2.07 0.07
CA THR A 412 6.41 -3.48 0.04
C THR A 412 7.64 -3.70 -0.86
N SER A 413 8.43 -2.63 -1.05
CA SER A 413 9.52 -2.55 -2.00
C SER A 413 10.67 -1.75 -1.39
N ARG A 414 11.83 -2.39 -1.31
CA ARG A 414 13.07 -1.75 -0.86
C ARG A 414 13.66 -0.79 -1.88
N ASP A 415 13.25 -0.92 -3.14
CA ASP A 415 13.81 -0.14 -4.24
C ASP A 415 13.15 1.24 -4.33
N SER A 416 11.97 1.41 -3.73
CA SER A 416 11.29 2.70 -3.64
C SER A 416 11.32 3.32 -2.23
N PHE A 417 11.58 2.54 -1.18
CA PHE A 417 11.60 3.02 0.20
C PHE A 417 12.95 3.62 0.61
N ASN A 418 12.96 4.88 1.01
CA ASN A 418 14.15 5.68 1.31
C ASN A 418 14.05 6.36 2.68
N PRO A 419 14.25 5.62 3.78
CA PRO A 419 13.98 6.12 5.12
C PRO A 419 15.08 7.02 5.69
N ALA A 420 16.22 7.14 5.00
CA ALA A 420 17.22 8.15 5.30
C ALA A 420 17.97 8.58 4.03
N LEU A 421 18.14 9.88 3.85
CA LEU A 421 18.67 10.48 2.64
C LEU A 421 19.45 11.76 2.95
N ILE A 422 20.59 11.94 2.30
CA ILE A 422 21.35 13.19 2.23
C ILE A 422 21.39 13.61 0.76
N GLN A 423 21.17 14.90 0.46
CA GLN A 423 21.36 15.47 -0.88
C GLN A 423 22.16 16.77 -0.75
N TRP A 424 23.08 17.04 -1.67
CA TRP A 424 23.88 18.27 -1.63
C TRP A 424 24.29 18.77 -3.01
N ASP A 425 24.66 20.05 -3.08
CA ASP A 425 25.28 20.65 -4.26
C ASP A 425 26.74 20.21 -4.37
N THR A 426 27.07 19.48 -5.44
CA THR A 426 28.44 19.05 -5.76
C THR A 426 29.26 20.11 -6.50
N GLY A 427 28.65 21.26 -6.82
CA GLY A 427 29.16 22.29 -7.73
C GLY A 427 28.90 22.01 -9.21
N ASN A 428 28.59 20.76 -9.58
CA ASN A 428 28.33 20.32 -10.96
C ASN A 428 27.03 19.48 -11.08
N GLY A 429 26.16 19.54 -10.09
CA GLY A 429 24.95 18.71 -9.98
C GLY A 429 24.64 18.33 -8.54
N ILE A 430 23.69 17.42 -8.35
CA ILE A 430 23.26 16.98 -7.02
C ILE A 430 23.89 15.64 -6.66
N GLY A 431 24.59 15.61 -5.54
CA GLY A 431 25.07 14.39 -4.90
C GLY A 431 24.01 13.86 -3.96
N TRP A 432 23.97 12.55 -3.75
CA TRP A 432 23.05 11.93 -2.80
C TRP A 432 23.66 10.72 -2.11
N ILE A 433 23.26 10.50 -0.85
CA ILE A 433 23.51 9.29 -0.05
C ILE A 433 22.16 8.81 0.46
N THR A 434 21.75 7.58 0.14
CA THR A 434 20.56 6.97 0.72
C THR A 434 20.88 5.67 1.45
N TYR A 435 20.22 5.45 2.57
CA TYR A 435 20.30 4.17 3.26
C TYR A 435 19.38 3.13 2.60
N ARG A 436 19.96 2.02 2.15
CA ARG A 436 19.23 0.87 1.60
C ARG A 436 18.84 -0.07 2.72
N THR A 437 17.55 -0.10 3.06
CA THR A 437 17.09 -0.90 4.20
C THR A 437 17.23 -2.41 3.99
N SER A 438 17.78 -3.07 5.01
CA SER A 438 17.79 -4.54 5.14
C SER A 438 17.04 -5.04 6.38
N VAL A 439 16.41 -4.13 7.14
CA VAL A 439 15.76 -4.43 8.42
C VAL A 439 14.34 -3.83 8.44
N PRO A 440 13.39 -4.45 9.17
CA PRO A 440 12.04 -3.92 9.31
C PRO A 440 11.93 -2.82 10.36
N SER A 441 12.99 -2.52 11.11
CA SER A 441 12.97 -1.43 12.10
C SER A 441 14.32 -0.74 12.21
N MET A 442 14.27 0.59 12.24
CA MET A 442 15.41 1.45 12.42
C MET A 442 14.99 2.71 13.18
N ILE A 443 15.86 3.17 14.08
CA ILE A 443 15.82 4.53 14.61
C ILE A 443 16.78 5.35 13.76
N ALA A 444 16.23 6.21 12.90
CA ALA A 444 17.02 7.14 12.10
C ALA A 444 16.63 8.58 12.46
N VAL A 445 17.66 9.40 12.69
CA VAL A 445 17.50 10.79 13.15
C VAL A 445 18.45 11.68 12.35
N ALA A 446 17.88 12.73 11.76
CA ALA A 446 18.61 13.80 11.11
C ALA A 446 18.74 14.99 12.08
N SER A 447 19.92 15.58 12.12
CA SER A 447 20.22 16.81 12.85
C SER A 447 21.23 17.64 12.04
N PRO A 448 21.53 18.89 12.43
CA PRO A 448 22.47 19.73 11.68
C PRO A 448 23.80 19.03 11.41
N GLY A 449 24.14 18.85 10.13
CA GLY A 449 25.36 18.18 9.68
C GLY A 449 25.49 16.69 10.07
N GLN A 450 24.42 16.02 10.51
CA GLN A 450 24.52 14.65 11.00
C GLN A 450 23.31 13.77 10.65
N LEU A 451 23.59 12.52 10.27
CA LEU A 451 22.61 11.44 10.16
C LEU A 451 23.02 10.28 11.08
N ASN A 452 22.14 9.92 12.02
CA ASN A 452 22.36 8.83 12.97
C ASN A 452 21.40 7.67 12.71
N LEU A 453 21.95 6.46 12.49
CA LEU A 453 21.22 5.24 12.17
C LEU A 453 21.48 4.18 13.24
N THR A 454 20.41 3.67 13.87
CA THR A 454 20.49 2.63 14.91
C THR A 454 19.51 1.51 14.61
N TYR A 455 19.94 0.26 14.73
CA TYR A 455 19.05 -0.91 14.60
C TYR A 455 18.60 -1.41 15.98
N PRO A 456 17.32 -1.21 16.37
CA PRO A 456 16.82 -1.63 17.69
C PRO A 456 16.90 -3.14 17.91
N TYR A 457 16.77 -3.91 16.82
CA TYR A 457 16.83 -5.38 16.82
C TYR A 457 18.07 -5.93 16.09
N GLY A 458 19.07 -5.07 15.87
CA GLY A 458 20.30 -5.45 15.21
C GLY A 458 21.18 -6.37 16.07
N THR A 459 22.11 -7.07 15.44
CA THR A 459 23.06 -7.98 16.09
C THR A 459 24.45 -7.84 15.48
N ALA A 460 25.42 -8.67 15.88
CA ALA A 460 26.73 -8.76 15.24
C ALA A 460 26.68 -9.17 13.75
N SER A 461 25.54 -9.67 13.24
CA SER A 461 25.35 -9.96 11.81
C SER A 461 24.75 -8.81 11.01
N SER A 462 24.43 -7.68 11.66
CA SER A 462 23.87 -6.52 11.00
C SER A 462 24.85 -5.85 10.05
N THR A 463 24.32 -5.27 8.98
CA THR A 463 25.06 -4.46 8.01
C THR A 463 24.33 -3.17 7.70
N PHE A 464 25.05 -2.08 7.45
CA PHE A 464 24.50 -0.82 6.94
C PHE A 464 24.95 -0.63 5.50
N SER A 465 24.01 -0.41 4.59
CA SER A 465 24.27 -0.19 3.16
C SER A 465 23.89 1.23 2.79
N LEU A 466 24.89 2.01 2.37
CA LEU A 466 24.76 3.40 1.96
C LEU A 466 25.00 3.48 0.45
N LEU A 467 23.96 3.81 -0.30
CA LEU A 467 24.05 4.04 -1.74
C LEU A 467 24.45 5.48 -1.98
N VAL A 468 25.49 5.71 -2.78
CA VAL A 468 26.08 7.02 -3.03
C VAL A 468 26.08 7.30 -4.53
N SER A 469 25.68 8.51 -4.91
CA SER A 469 25.65 8.97 -6.30
C SER A 469 27.02 8.82 -7.00
N PRO A 470 27.06 8.50 -8.30
CA PRO A 470 28.28 8.61 -9.10
C PRO A 470 28.63 10.08 -9.35
N PHE A 471 29.93 10.38 -9.52
CA PHE A 471 30.41 11.73 -9.77
C PHE A 471 31.12 11.86 -11.12
N ALA A 472 30.85 12.94 -11.84
CA ALA A 472 31.43 13.17 -13.17
C ALA A 472 32.95 13.43 -13.11
N MET A 473 33.41 14.17 -12.08
CA MET A 473 34.83 14.51 -11.93
C MET A 473 35.66 13.34 -11.40
N LYS A 474 35.05 12.46 -10.61
CA LYS A 474 35.69 11.27 -10.04
C LYS A 474 34.78 10.06 -10.17
N LYS A 475 34.93 9.35 -11.29
CA LYS A 475 34.08 8.22 -11.66
C LYS A 475 34.34 7.00 -10.79
N ASP A 476 35.62 6.68 -10.58
CA ASP A 476 36.08 5.60 -9.73
C ASP A 476 36.24 6.13 -8.30
N ILE A 477 35.39 5.62 -7.41
CA ILE A 477 35.45 5.91 -5.97
C ILE A 477 36.15 4.73 -5.30
N VAL A 478 37.12 5.01 -4.44
CA VAL A 478 37.75 4.01 -3.55
C VAL A 478 37.43 4.25 -2.07
N GLY A 479 36.99 5.46 -1.72
CA GLY A 479 36.68 5.85 -0.35
C GLY A 479 35.88 7.16 -0.25
N TRP A 480 35.62 7.61 0.97
CA TRP A 480 34.84 8.84 1.22
C TRP A 480 35.57 10.11 0.78
N GLU A 481 36.90 10.09 0.76
CA GLU A 481 37.76 11.16 0.23
C GLU A 481 37.55 11.44 -1.26
N ASP A 482 36.89 10.52 -1.96
CA ASP A 482 36.57 10.65 -3.38
C ASP A 482 35.17 11.23 -3.64
N VAL A 483 34.36 11.37 -2.59
CA VAL A 483 33.01 11.92 -2.69
C VAL A 483 33.09 13.42 -2.98
N GLN A 484 32.47 13.84 -4.07
CA GLN A 484 32.60 15.22 -4.56
C GLN A 484 31.74 16.19 -3.75
N GLY A 485 32.37 17.24 -3.22
CA GLY A 485 31.65 18.37 -2.59
C GLY A 485 31.15 18.10 -1.17
N LEU A 486 31.45 16.94 -0.58
CA LEU A 486 31.00 16.58 0.75
C LEU A 486 32.10 15.82 1.50
N ASN A 487 32.53 16.36 2.65
CA ASN A 487 33.38 15.65 3.59
C ASN A 487 32.49 14.78 4.48
N VAL A 488 32.73 13.47 4.47
CA VAL A 488 31.94 12.50 5.25
C VAL A 488 32.84 11.84 6.30
N THR A 489 32.48 12.00 7.58
CA THR A 489 33.10 11.29 8.70
C THR A 489 32.13 10.24 9.23
N VAL A 490 32.51 8.97 9.08
CA VAL A 490 31.74 7.83 9.61
C VAL A 490 32.21 7.48 11.01
N SER A 491 31.27 7.37 11.95
CA SER A 491 31.51 6.93 13.33
C SER A 491 30.38 6.01 13.82
N GLY A 492 30.38 5.66 15.10
CA GLY A 492 29.46 4.69 15.69
C GLY A 492 30.20 3.46 16.20
N ASN A 493 29.59 2.29 16.09
CA ASN A 493 30.15 1.02 16.57
C ASN A 493 30.24 -0.08 15.50
N VAL A 494 30.07 0.30 14.23
CA VAL A 494 30.43 -0.52 13.06
C VAL A 494 31.94 -0.70 12.95
N ASP A 495 32.38 -1.72 12.21
CA ASP A 495 33.77 -1.84 11.79
C ASP A 495 34.18 -0.62 10.96
N SER A 496 35.39 -0.09 11.18
CA SER A 496 35.88 1.07 10.42
C SER A 496 36.11 0.76 8.93
N ASN A 497 36.33 -0.52 8.60
CA ASN A 497 36.45 -0.98 7.23
C ASN A 497 35.07 -1.22 6.61
N PHE A 498 34.89 -0.78 5.37
CA PHE A 498 33.71 -1.05 4.56
C PHE A 498 34.06 -1.92 3.35
N THR A 499 33.04 -2.50 2.75
CA THR A 499 33.12 -3.05 1.40
C THR A 499 32.47 -2.08 0.43
N LEU A 500 33.02 -2.01 -0.79
CA LEU A 500 32.58 -1.09 -1.83
C LEU A 500 32.28 -1.86 -3.11
N GLY A 501 31.17 -1.50 -3.77
CA GLY A 501 30.87 -2.03 -5.10
C GLY A 501 29.97 -1.10 -5.90
N TYR A 502 30.14 -1.12 -7.21
CA TYR A 502 29.38 -0.29 -8.14
C TYR A 502 28.13 -1.01 -8.66
N ALA A 503 27.06 -0.24 -8.86
CA ALA A 503 25.84 -0.63 -9.52
C ALA A 503 25.72 0.14 -10.84
N GLY A 504 26.07 -0.52 -11.95
CA GLY A 504 26.04 0.09 -13.28
C GLY A 504 25.06 -0.61 -14.21
N ALA A 505 24.51 0.14 -15.16
CA ALA A 505 23.65 -0.42 -16.20
C ALA A 505 24.39 -1.42 -17.10
N TYR A 506 25.72 -1.32 -17.16
CA TYR A 506 26.59 -2.14 -18.00
C TYR A 506 27.56 -3.04 -17.22
N GLY A 507 27.27 -3.30 -15.93
CA GLY A 507 28.06 -4.17 -15.08
C GLY A 507 28.32 -3.56 -13.69
N GLY A 508 29.08 -4.29 -12.88
CA GLY A 508 29.32 -3.94 -11.48
C GLY A 508 28.98 -5.11 -10.54
N ALA A 509 29.12 -4.87 -9.25
CA ALA A 509 28.77 -5.84 -8.22
C ALA A 509 27.26 -5.90 -7.95
N TYR A 510 26.52 -4.87 -8.35
CA TYR A 510 25.09 -4.70 -8.11
C TYR A 510 24.35 -4.25 -9.38
N SER A 511 23.02 -4.33 -9.36
CA SER A 511 22.16 -3.74 -10.40
C SER A 511 21.71 -2.34 -9.99
N THR A 512 21.44 -1.49 -10.98
CA THR A 512 20.80 -0.18 -10.78
C THR A 512 19.47 -0.30 -10.05
N VAL A 513 19.09 0.76 -9.33
CA VAL A 513 17.78 0.87 -8.66
C VAL A 513 17.03 2.02 -9.31
N ASN A 514 15.85 1.73 -9.86
CA ASN A 514 15.06 2.68 -10.65
C ASN A 514 15.88 3.38 -11.76
N ASP A 515 16.80 2.65 -12.43
CA ASP A 515 17.77 3.17 -13.42
C ASP A 515 18.91 4.07 -12.90
N PHE A 516 18.94 4.40 -11.61
CA PHE A 516 20.04 5.11 -10.98
C PHE A 516 21.22 4.17 -10.73
N GLU A 517 22.38 4.56 -11.25
CA GLU A 517 23.67 3.98 -10.93
C GLU A 517 24.19 4.52 -9.59
N PHE A 518 24.98 3.72 -8.87
CA PHE A 518 25.51 4.12 -7.55
C PHE A 518 26.72 3.33 -7.11
N TRP A 519 27.44 3.87 -6.13
CA TRP A 519 28.43 3.17 -5.32
C TRP A 519 27.80 2.75 -4.00
N ASN A 520 27.93 1.48 -3.62
CA ASN A 520 27.38 0.96 -2.37
C ASN A 520 28.49 0.75 -1.33
N PHE A 521 28.48 1.56 -0.28
CA PHE A 521 29.31 1.40 0.90
C PHE A 521 28.58 0.51 1.90
N THR A 522 29.12 -0.67 2.18
CA THR A 522 28.54 -1.61 3.15
C THR A 522 29.45 -1.76 4.37
N TYR A 523 28.93 -1.34 5.52
CA TYR A 523 29.55 -1.47 6.84
C TYR A 523 29.00 -2.68 7.57
N SER A 524 29.88 -3.45 8.22
CA SER A 524 29.52 -4.60 9.04
C SER A 524 29.74 -4.32 10.52
N MET A 525 29.15 -5.13 11.38
CA MET A 525 29.43 -5.10 12.81
C MET A 525 30.65 -5.99 13.16
N PRO A 526 31.42 -5.65 14.21
CA PRO A 526 32.47 -6.53 14.72
C PRO A 526 31.90 -7.91 15.07
N GLN A 527 32.64 -9.00 14.77
CA GLN A 527 32.13 -10.38 14.89
C GLN A 527 31.53 -10.77 16.25
N ASN A 528 32.03 -10.19 17.34
CA ASN A 528 31.57 -10.45 18.72
C ASN A 528 30.85 -9.24 19.33
N PHE A 529 30.28 -8.37 18.50
CA PHE A 529 29.61 -7.17 18.95
C PHE A 529 28.41 -7.48 19.86
N THR A 530 28.33 -6.75 20.97
CA THR A 530 27.18 -6.75 21.90
C THR A 530 26.69 -5.32 22.09
N GLY A 531 25.39 -5.08 21.93
CA GLY A 531 24.79 -3.76 22.03
C GLY A 531 23.84 -3.48 20.86
N LEU A 532 23.53 -2.21 20.64
CA LEU A 532 22.71 -1.76 19.51
C LEU A 532 23.63 -1.34 18.35
N PRO A 533 23.57 -2.00 17.17
CA PRO A 533 24.29 -1.56 15.99
C PRO A 533 23.96 -0.11 15.64
N ASN A 534 24.99 0.69 15.41
CA ASN A 534 24.91 2.13 15.21
C ASN A 534 25.96 2.60 14.19
N LEU A 535 25.50 3.41 13.24
CA LEU A 535 26.33 4.13 12.28
C LEU A 535 25.91 5.60 12.27
N VAL A 536 26.89 6.50 12.36
CA VAL A 536 26.70 7.94 12.31
C VAL A 536 27.49 8.51 11.15
N LEU A 537 26.84 9.31 10.31
CA LEU A 537 27.48 10.14 9.29
C LEU A 537 27.48 11.57 9.79
N ASN A 538 28.66 12.16 9.98
CA ASN A 538 28.81 13.60 10.09
C ASN A 538 29.26 14.13 8.73
N VAL A 539 28.58 15.17 8.25
CA VAL A 539 28.79 15.70 6.90
C VAL A 539 29.00 17.20 6.96
N GLU A 540 30.00 17.66 6.21
CA GLU A 540 30.31 19.06 6.02
C GLU A 540 30.50 19.31 4.52
N LEU A 541 29.94 20.40 4.00
CA LEU A 541 30.19 20.78 2.60
C LEU A 541 31.69 21.05 2.44
N ALA A 542 32.31 20.41 1.45
CA ALA A 542 33.71 20.65 1.16
C ALA A 542 33.87 22.10 0.70
N ASP A 543 34.85 22.82 1.25
CA ASP A 543 35.19 24.14 0.81
C ASP A 543 35.61 24.07 -0.67
N GLY A 544 34.93 24.81 -1.54
CA GLY A 544 35.19 24.85 -2.98
C GLY A 544 36.55 25.44 -3.37
N SER A 545 37.56 25.37 -2.51
CA SER A 545 38.92 25.69 -2.86
C SER A 545 39.47 24.54 -3.72
N PRO A 546 39.82 24.77 -5.00
CA PRO A 546 40.54 23.76 -5.75
C PRO A 546 41.83 23.47 -4.98
N GLU A 547 42.04 22.21 -4.59
CA GLU A 547 43.33 21.78 -4.04
C GLU A 547 44.44 22.40 -4.88
N LYS A 548 45.27 23.24 -4.25
CA LYS A 548 46.51 23.71 -4.87
C LYS A 548 47.29 22.47 -5.27
N GLY A 549 47.38 22.26 -6.58
CA GLY A 549 47.82 21.00 -7.16
C GLY A 549 49.08 20.43 -6.53
N ARG A 550 49.05 19.13 -6.25
CA ARG A 550 50.25 18.34 -6.53
C ARG A 550 50.47 18.38 -8.03
N PRO A 551 51.69 18.72 -8.51
CA PRO A 551 51.97 18.66 -9.92
C PRO A 551 51.76 17.22 -10.40
N PRO A 552 51.17 17.01 -11.59
CA PRO A 552 51.09 15.69 -12.17
C PRO A 552 52.51 15.13 -12.38
N PRO A 553 52.73 13.81 -12.23
CA PRO A 553 54.01 13.22 -12.58
C PRO A 553 54.31 13.52 -14.06
N GLU A 554 55.53 13.98 -14.33
CA GLU A 554 56.03 14.30 -15.66
C GLU A 554 55.74 13.16 -16.64
N CYS A 555 54.80 13.39 -17.57
CA CYS A 555 54.67 12.57 -18.76
C CYS A 555 55.69 13.05 -19.80
N ASP A 556 56.66 12.17 -20.08
CA ASP A 556 57.65 12.28 -21.17
C ASP A 556 56.95 12.65 -22.49
N SER A 557 57.28 13.84 -22.98
CA SER A 557 56.76 14.39 -24.23
C SER A 557 57.36 13.66 -25.42
N ARG A 558 56.61 12.72 -26.02
CA ARG A 558 56.83 12.30 -27.42
C ARG A 558 55.54 12.29 -28.22
N GLY A 559 55.34 13.45 -28.88
CA GLY A 559 54.74 13.67 -30.20
C GLY A 559 53.62 12.76 -30.70
N ALA A 560 52.43 13.34 -30.86
CA ALA A 560 51.66 13.23 -32.10
C ALA A 560 50.70 14.41 -32.21
N SER A 561 50.96 15.30 -33.16
CA SER A 561 50.10 16.39 -33.57
C SER A 561 48.85 15.88 -34.30
N VAL A 562 47.65 16.27 -33.87
CA VAL A 562 46.44 16.18 -34.68
C VAL A 562 45.84 17.58 -34.82
N GLN A 563 45.82 18.06 -36.07
CA GLN A 563 45.21 19.33 -36.48
C GLN A 563 43.69 19.28 -36.32
N LEU A 564 43.13 20.27 -35.63
CA LEU A 564 41.70 20.56 -35.61
C LEU A 564 41.33 21.37 -36.86
N PHE A 565 40.53 20.78 -37.76
CA PHE A 565 39.79 21.53 -38.77
C PHE A 565 38.48 22.02 -38.17
N SER A 566 38.32 23.34 -38.10
CA SER A 566 37.08 24.02 -37.76
C SER A 566 36.15 24.06 -38.97
N TRP A 567 34.87 23.71 -38.77
CA TRP A 567 33.81 23.99 -39.74
C TRP A 567 32.86 25.03 -39.16
N ASN A 568 33.00 26.26 -39.66
CA ASN A 568 31.97 27.29 -39.63
C ASN A 568 30.96 26.97 -40.72
N ILE A 569 29.67 26.88 -40.40
CA ILE A 569 28.59 26.84 -41.39
C ILE A 569 27.65 28.02 -41.16
N LYS A 570 27.48 28.82 -42.22
CA LYS A 570 26.37 29.77 -42.42
C LYS A 570 25.38 29.18 -43.46
N PRO A 571 24.12 29.64 -43.48
CA PRO A 571 22.98 28.90 -44.04
C PRO A 571 22.72 29.21 -45.52
N GLY A 572 22.09 28.25 -46.21
CA GLY A 572 21.40 28.50 -47.48
C GLY A 572 21.34 27.30 -48.43
N VAL A 573 20.14 27.09 -48.98
CA VAL A 573 19.79 26.34 -50.20
C VAL A 573 19.31 24.89 -50.04
N THR A 574 17.98 24.79 -50.17
CA THR A 574 17.10 23.70 -50.64
C THR A 574 17.71 22.62 -51.56
N THR A 575 17.38 21.34 -51.35
CA THR A 575 16.41 20.57 -52.19
C THR A 575 16.33 19.08 -51.80
N ASN A 576 15.11 18.55 -51.93
CA ASN A 576 14.65 17.16 -52.00
C ASN A 576 15.68 16.09 -52.39
N PHE A 577 15.66 14.93 -51.72
CA PHE A 577 15.01 13.71 -52.25
C PHE A 577 15.08 12.55 -51.24
N ALA A 578 13.97 11.84 -51.15
CA ALA A 578 13.78 10.61 -50.40
C ALA A 578 14.41 9.37 -51.10
N ILE A 579 14.38 8.24 -50.37
CA ILE A 579 14.19 6.84 -50.83
C ILE A 579 15.35 5.85 -50.54
N ARG A 580 15.07 5.02 -49.52
CA ARG A 580 15.07 3.54 -49.45
C ARG A 580 16.36 2.70 -49.57
N GLU A 581 16.53 1.91 -48.50
CA GLU A 581 16.61 0.43 -48.43
C GLU A 581 17.79 -0.39 -49.01
N THR A 582 18.29 -1.22 -48.08
CA THR A 582 18.57 -2.67 -48.22
C THR A 582 19.85 -3.08 -48.95
N ILE A 583 20.74 -3.76 -48.20
CA ILE A 583 21.22 -5.12 -48.51
C ILE A 583 21.83 -5.73 -47.24
N MET A 584 21.21 -6.83 -46.81
CA MET A 584 21.74 -7.81 -45.87
C MET A 584 22.59 -8.86 -46.61
N ALA A 585 23.53 -9.43 -45.85
CA ALA A 585 24.06 -10.79 -45.93
C ALA A 585 25.23 -11.09 -46.89
N SER A 586 26.37 -11.42 -46.29
CA SER A 586 27.12 -12.65 -46.58
C SER A 586 27.89 -13.12 -45.35
N ARG A 587 27.65 -14.38 -44.98
CA ARG A 587 28.08 -15.12 -43.79
C ARG A 587 29.46 -15.79 -43.98
N ALA A 588 29.92 -16.36 -42.85
CA ALA A 588 30.76 -17.55 -42.66
C ALA A 588 32.27 -17.27 -42.47
N ARG A 589 33.00 -17.90 -41.55
CA ARG A 589 32.75 -18.97 -40.56
C ARG A 589 34.02 -19.04 -39.68
N LEU A 590 33.89 -19.38 -38.40
CA LEU A 590 34.71 -20.42 -37.76
C LEU A 590 33.97 -20.93 -36.52
N ARG A 591 33.77 -22.24 -36.49
CA ARG A 591 33.11 -23.03 -35.45
C ARG A 591 34.20 -23.61 -34.54
N THR A 592 33.95 -23.64 -33.24
CA THR A 592 34.41 -24.73 -32.37
C THR A 592 33.23 -25.19 -31.51
N VAL A 593 33.10 -26.51 -31.44
CA VAL A 593 31.97 -27.30 -30.93
C VAL A 593 32.30 -27.78 -29.52
N TYR A 594 31.34 -27.73 -28.59
CA TYR A 594 31.22 -28.71 -27.50
C TYR A 594 29.73 -29.04 -27.26
N VAL A 595 29.45 -30.34 -27.14
CA VAL A 595 28.12 -30.96 -27.02
C VAL A 595 27.93 -31.50 -25.59
N TYR A 596 26.72 -31.29 -25.06
CA TYR A 596 25.98 -31.83 -23.89
C TYR A 596 26.45 -33.12 -23.18
N PRO A 597 26.11 -33.30 -21.87
CA PRO A 597 24.84 -33.98 -21.50
C PRO A 597 24.14 -33.51 -20.19
N ARG A 598 22.80 -33.67 -20.12
CA ARG A 598 22.02 -33.89 -18.87
C ARG A 598 22.23 -35.36 -18.43
N PRO A 599 22.20 -35.73 -17.12
CA PRO A 599 20.93 -36.12 -16.46
C PRO A 599 20.82 -35.87 -14.92
N SER A 600 19.59 -36.12 -14.46
CA SER A 600 18.89 -36.09 -13.15
C SER A 600 19.55 -36.56 -11.81
N LEU A 601 18.87 -36.16 -10.71
CA LEU A 601 18.68 -36.79 -9.37
C LEU A 601 19.72 -36.52 -8.26
N ILE A 602 19.38 -35.67 -7.28
CA ILE A 602 19.66 -35.90 -5.84
C ILE A 602 18.48 -35.42 -4.98
N THR A 603 17.82 -36.39 -4.38
CA THR A 603 16.89 -36.32 -3.25
C THR A 603 17.73 -36.49 -1.98
N GLN A 604 17.73 -35.55 -1.04
CA GLN A 604 17.95 -35.74 0.43
C GLN A 604 18.42 -34.43 1.09
N ARG A 605 17.50 -33.74 1.81
CA ARG A 605 17.80 -32.91 2.99
C ARG A 605 16.48 -32.62 3.73
N ARG A 606 15.93 -33.66 4.35
CA ARG A 606 14.92 -33.57 5.43
C ARG A 606 15.38 -34.51 6.54
N HIS A 607 16.16 -34.01 7.48
CA HIS A 607 16.30 -34.50 8.87
C HIS A 607 17.40 -33.69 9.59
N ARG A 608 17.00 -32.59 10.23
CA ARG A 608 17.66 -31.99 11.39
C ARG A 608 16.72 -30.92 11.90
N ILE A 609 15.91 -31.28 12.91
CA ILE A 609 15.24 -30.49 13.96
C ILE A 609 14.27 -31.49 14.61
N TYR A 610 14.78 -32.37 15.49
CA TYR A 610 13.98 -33.17 16.43
C TYR A 610 14.85 -33.64 17.62
N GLY A 611 15.93 -32.92 17.94
CA GLY A 611 16.95 -33.35 18.90
C GLY A 611 17.14 -32.49 20.15
N GLN A 612 16.32 -31.47 20.40
CA GLN A 612 16.58 -30.49 21.48
C GLN A 612 15.44 -30.27 22.49
N SER A 613 14.58 -31.26 22.73
CA SER A 613 13.50 -31.14 23.75
C SER A 613 13.58 -32.17 24.88
N ARG A 614 14.75 -32.76 25.15
CA ARG A 614 14.88 -33.88 26.10
C ARG A 614 15.49 -33.56 27.48
N THR A 615 15.64 -32.29 27.87
CA THR A 615 16.40 -31.91 29.08
C THR A 615 15.66 -30.98 30.05
N LEU A 616 14.35 -31.16 30.26
CA LEU A 616 13.60 -30.42 31.28
C LEU A 616 12.59 -31.30 32.03
N PHE A 617 13.00 -32.40 32.66
CA PHE A 617 12.19 -33.06 33.69
C PHE A 617 13.08 -33.73 34.74
N GLN A 618 13.00 -33.25 36.00
CA GLN A 618 13.45 -33.99 37.18
C GLN A 618 12.47 -35.15 37.46
N LYS A 619 12.95 -36.12 38.26
CA LYS A 619 12.63 -37.56 38.18
C LYS A 619 11.53 -38.01 39.14
N ASP A 620 10.73 -37.08 39.64
CA ASP A 620 9.79 -37.24 40.73
C ASP A 620 8.51 -36.47 40.38
N GLY A 621 7.56 -37.19 39.77
CA GLY A 621 6.36 -36.67 39.12
C GLY A 621 5.32 -36.01 40.02
N THR A 622 5.69 -34.95 40.72
CA THR A 622 4.76 -34.07 41.45
C THR A 622 5.18 -32.61 41.26
N ILE A 623 4.33 -31.82 40.60
CA ILE A 623 4.47 -30.35 40.51
C ILE A 623 3.61 -29.76 41.64
N PRO A 624 4.20 -29.25 42.75
CA PRO A 624 3.45 -28.78 43.91
C PRO A 624 2.65 -27.49 43.67
N TYR A 625 2.96 -26.77 42.58
CA TYR A 625 2.43 -25.42 42.31
C TYR A 625 1.07 -25.38 41.60
N LEU A 626 0.57 -26.49 41.04
CA LEU A 626 -0.66 -26.45 40.23
C LEU A 626 -1.94 -26.40 41.08
N SER A 627 -1.96 -27.04 42.24
CA SER A 627 -3.21 -27.24 43.02
C SER A 627 -3.72 -25.96 43.67
N THR A 628 -2.83 -25.06 44.10
CA THR A 628 -3.16 -23.75 44.67
C THR A 628 -3.66 -22.79 43.58
N THR A 629 -2.98 -22.72 42.43
CA THR A 629 -3.41 -21.95 41.25
C THR A 629 -4.80 -22.35 40.76
N ILE A 630 -5.16 -23.64 40.85
CA ILE A 630 -6.47 -24.17 40.48
C ILE A 630 -7.58 -23.74 41.46
N LEU A 631 -7.28 -23.69 42.77
CA LEU A 631 -8.23 -23.23 43.79
C LEU A 631 -8.52 -21.74 43.68
N ASP A 632 -7.52 -20.93 43.31
CA ASP A 632 -7.66 -19.49 43.12
C ASP A 632 -8.32 -19.12 41.79
N LEU A 633 -8.06 -19.86 40.70
CA LEU A 633 -8.82 -19.75 39.44
C LEU A 633 -10.32 -20.08 39.64
N LYS A 634 -10.63 -21.10 40.45
CA LYS A 634 -12.03 -21.44 40.80
C LYS A 634 -12.71 -20.33 41.61
N ARG A 635 -12.00 -19.66 42.52
CA ARG A 635 -12.51 -18.49 43.28
C ARG A 635 -12.76 -17.29 42.37
N SER A 636 -11.82 -16.92 41.52
CA SER A 636 -11.96 -15.79 40.57
C SER A 636 -13.11 -16.01 39.59
N PHE A 637 -13.34 -17.26 39.16
CA PHE A 637 -14.47 -17.62 38.30
C PHE A 637 -15.83 -17.62 39.02
N THR A 638 -15.86 -17.96 40.30
CA THR A 638 -17.10 -17.89 41.12
C THR A 638 -17.53 -16.43 41.30
N LYS A 639 -16.55 -15.53 41.46
CA LYS A 639 -16.74 -14.06 41.51
C LYS A 639 -17.26 -13.50 40.18
N LEU A 640 -16.76 -14.01 39.05
CA LEU A 640 -17.23 -13.69 37.70
C LEU A 640 -18.73 -14.06 37.50
N LEU A 641 -19.13 -15.24 37.98
CA LEU A 641 -20.52 -15.72 37.91
C LEU A 641 -21.50 -14.92 38.79
N GLU A 642 -21.05 -14.36 39.91
CA GLU A 642 -21.85 -13.49 40.77
C GLU A 642 -22.09 -12.11 40.14
N VAL A 643 -21.05 -11.49 39.58
CA VAL A 643 -21.14 -10.19 38.88
C VAL A 643 -22.10 -10.26 37.68
N THR A 644 -22.09 -11.38 36.94
CA THR A 644 -22.96 -11.55 35.77
C THR A 644 -24.43 -11.80 36.15
N LYS A 645 -24.70 -12.34 37.36
CA LYS A 645 -26.07 -12.53 37.89
C LYS A 645 -26.71 -11.22 38.34
N GLU A 646 -25.93 -10.29 38.89
CA GLU A 646 -26.44 -8.97 39.32
C GLU A 646 -26.92 -8.13 38.13
N GLU A 647 -26.23 -8.19 36.97
CA GLU A 647 -26.61 -7.45 35.75
C GLU A 647 -27.88 -7.98 35.05
N ILE A 648 -28.13 -9.30 35.05
CA ILE A 648 -29.37 -9.89 34.48
C ILE A 648 -30.62 -9.38 35.23
N THR A 649 -30.47 -9.05 36.52
CA THR A 649 -31.56 -8.51 37.34
C THR A 649 -31.77 -7.01 37.11
N ALA A 650 -30.78 -6.30 36.56
CA ALA A 650 -30.80 -4.83 36.37
C ALA A 650 -31.40 -4.38 35.03
N THR A 651 -31.30 -5.18 33.96
CA THR A 651 -31.92 -4.84 32.66
C THR A 651 -33.33 -5.42 32.55
N GLY A 652 -34.27 -4.82 33.29
CA GLY A 652 -35.69 -5.15 33.20
C GLY A 652 -36.28 -4.87 31.80
N GLY A 653 -37.09 -5.81 31.31
CA GLY A 653 -38.25 -5.49 30.47
C GLY A 653 -38.02 -5.29 28.97
N ALA A 654 -38.27 -6.37 28.21
CA ALA A 654 -39.04 -6.44 26.97
C ALA A 654 -38.96 -5.30 25.93
N ARG A 655 -38.46 -5.63 24.72
CA ARG A 655 -38.94 -5.06 23.44
C ARG A 655 -39.14 -6.16 22.37
N PRO A 656 -40.09 -6.00 21.44
CA PRO A 656 -40.85 -7.11 20.84
C PRO A 656 -40.13 -7.81 19.67
N ARG A 657 -40.32 -9.13 19.57
CA ARG A 657 -39.82 -9.97 18.47
C ARG A 657 -40.74 -9.89 17.25
N ARG A 658 -40.21 -9.58 16.06
CA ARG A 658 -40.84 -9.93 14.77
C ARG A 658 -40.68 -11.45 14.55
N HIS A 659 -41.76 -12.12 14.14
CA HIS A 659 -41.73 -13.53 13.73
C HIS A 659 -40.90 -13.71 12.45
N VAL A 660 -40.05 -14.74 12.44
CA VAL A 660 -39.19 -15.12 11.31
C VAL A 660 -39.55 -16.55 10.93
N THR A 661 -40.04 -16.77 9.70
CA THR A 661 -40.35 -18.10 9.16
C THR A 661 -39.11 -18.75 8.52
N PRO A 662 -39.08 -20.08 8.30
CA PRO A 662 -37.96 -20.76 7.63
C PRO A 662 -37.60 -20.15 6.26
N ASP A 663 -38.58 -19.66 5.51
CA ASP A 663 -38.35 -18.96 4.24
C ASP A 663 -37.75 -17.56 4.45
N MET A 664 -38.10 -16.87 5.55
CA MET A 664 -37.39 -15.65 5.97
C MET A 664 -36.00 -15.95 6.52
N VAL A 665 -35.74 -17.13 7.11
CA VAL A 665 -34.39 -17.58 7.48
C VAL A 665 -33.59 -17.93 6.24
N ILE A 666 -34.17 -18.52 5.21
CA ILE A 666 -33.48 -18.81 3.94
C ILE A 666 -33.28 -17.53 3.12
N GLN A 667 -34.23 -16.58 3.12
CA GLN A 667 -34.03 -15.26 2.53
C GLN A 667 -33.05 -14.42 3.36
N ASN A 668 -33.08 -14.49 4.69
CA ASN A 668 -32.10 -13.82 5.54
C ASN A 668 -30.73 -14.48 5.44
N LEU A 669 -30.63 -15.80 5.29
CA LEU A 669 -29.38 -16.51 5.02
C LEU A 669 -28.90 -16.24 3.61
N LYS A 670 -29.76 -16.09 2.61
CA LYS A 670 -29.34 -15.62 1.27
C LYS A 670 -28.93 -14.15 1.32
N SER A 671 -29.62 -13.31 2.09
CA SER A 671 -29.25 -11.90 2.26
C SER A 671 -28.02 -11.72 3.16
N GLU A 672 -27.79 -12.57 4.17
CA GLU A 672 -26.62 -12.57 5.07
C GLU A 672 -25.44 -13.29 4.42
N TYR A 673 -25.64 -14.35 3.64
CA TYR A 673 -24.58 -14.95 2.82
C TYR A 673 -24.12 -13.97 1.73
N SER A 674 -25.03 -13.10 1.26
CA SER A 674 -24.70 -11.97 0.37
C SER A 674 -24.16 -10.75 1.13
N ARG A 675 -24.44 -10.59 2.44
CA ARG A 675 -24.01 -9.44 3.27
C ARG A 675 -22.80 -9.72 4.19
N ASN A 676 -22.42 -10.98 4.43
CA ASN A 676 -21.33 -11.39 5.33
C ASN A 676 -20.07 -11.88 4.59
N ARG A 677 -19.98 -11.68 3.26
CA ARG A 677 -18.67 -11.70 2.57
C ARG A 677 -17.80 -10.47 2.91
N SER A 678 -18.34 -9.50 3.64
CA SER A 678 -17.71 -8.20 3.85
C SER A 678 -18.11 -7.57 5.18
N ARG A 679 -17.66 -8.12 6.31
CA ARG A 679 -17.44 -7.29 7.52
C ARG A 679 -16.15 -7.68 8.25
N PRO A 680 -15.11 -6.84 8.15
CA PRO A 680 -13.98 -6.79 9.07
C PRO A 680 -14.43 -6.33 10.46
N ALA A 681 -13.54 -6.51 11.44
CA ALA A 681 -13.71 -6.34 12.88
C ALA A 681 -14.06 -4.93 13.41
N SER A 682 -14.69 -4.04 12.62
CA SER A 682 -14.89 -2.63 12.99
C SER A 682 -16.28 -2.26 13.54
N LEU A 683 -17.17 -3.21 13.80
CA LEU A 683 -18.35 -2.95 14.65
C LEU A 683 -18.07 -3.34 16.11
N ILE A 684 -17.06 -2.67 16.66
CA ILE A 684 -16.82 -2.47 18.09
C ILE A 684 -16.88 -0.96 18.37
N THR A 685 -17.96 -0.32 17.92
CA THR A 685 -18.43 0.94 18.51
C THR A 685 -19.89 1.08 18.12
N ASN A 686 -20.77 0.50 18.93
CA ASN A 686 -21.86 1.22 19.60
C ASN A 686 -22.77 0.19 20.30
N GLU A 687 -22.80 0.30 21.63
CA GLU A 687 -23.72 -0.29 22.63
C GLU A 687 -23.68 -1.79 22.99
N GLY A 688 -22.77 -2.61 22.46
CA GLY A 688 -22.50 -3.97 23.01
C GLY A 688 -21.12 -4.16 23.65
N ASP A 689 -20.31 -3.10 23.61
CA ASP A 689 -18.85 -3.08 23.74
C ASP A 689 -18.24 -3.39 25.12
N GLU A 690 -18.93 -2.98 26.19
CA GLU A 690 -18.30 -3.01 27.51
C GLU A 690 -18.08 -4.43 28.03
N ASN A 691 -18.95 -5.38 27.69
CA ASN A 691 -18.81 -6.75 28.19
C ASN A 691 -17.67 -7.51 27.50
N VAL A 692 -17.41 -7.24 26.22
CA VAL A 692 -16.30 -7.85 25.48
C VAL A 692 -14.98 -7.22 25.89
N LYS A 693 -14.91 -5.88 26.01
CA LYS A 693 -13.74 -5.18 26.55
C LYS A 693 -13.46 -5.53 28.02
N ARG A 694 -14.49 -5.68 28.85
CA ARG A 694 -14.31 -6.11 30.26
C ARG A 694 -13.86 -7.55 30.37
N VAL A 695 -14.40 -8.49 29.59
CA VAL A 695 -13.88 -9.87 29.55
C VAL A 695 -12.42 -9.90 29.09
N TRP A 696 -12.06 -9.09 28.09
CA TRP A 696 -10.67 -8.98 27.62
C TRP A 696 -9.72 -8.34 28.64
N ASN A 697 -10.15 -7.27 29.32
CA ASN A 697 -9.37 -6.63 30.37
C ASN A 697 -9.20 -7.55 31.59
N ILE A 698 -10.24 -8.32 31.97
CA ILE A 698 -10.15 -9.35 33.01
C ILE A 698 -9.16 -10.45 32.60
N PHE A 699 -9.11 -10.83 31.32
CA PHE A 699 -8.12 -11.78 30.80
C PHE A 699 -6.68 -11.26 30.86
N ASP A 700 -6.48 -9.96 30.62
CA ASP A 700 -5.17 -9.31 30.67
C ASP A 700 -4.71 -9.01 32.11
N ASP A 701 -5.63 -8.66 33.01
CA ASP A 701 -5.36 -8.49 34.44
C ASP A 701 -5.00 -9.83 35.11
N LEU A 702 -5.73 -10.91 34.79
CA LEU A 702 -5.41 -12.27 35.24
C LEU A 702 -4.05 -12.75 34.69
N ARG A 703 -3.68 -12.29 33.49
CA ARG A 703 -2.36 -12.52 32.87
C ARG A 703 -1.24 -11.80 33.62
N ALA A 704 -1.51 -10.58 34.08
CA ALA A 704 -0.55 -9.76 34.80
C ALA A 704 -0.33 -10.28 36.23
N GLU A 705 -1.39 -10.63 36.96
CA GLU A 705 -1.29 -11.21 38.31
C GLU A 705 -0.51 -12.54 38.32
N ILE A 706 -0.79 -13.44 37.38
CA ILE A 706 -0.08 -14.74 37.29
C ILE A 706 1.41 -14.55 36.96
N ARG A 707 1.76 -13.51 36.19
CA ARG A 707 3.14 -13.19 35.81
C ARG A 707 3.96 -12.68 36.98
N ASP A 708 3.38 -11.79 37.77
CA ASP A 708 4.10 -11.08 38.83
C ASP A 708 4.18 -11.89 40.14
N GLU A 709 3.25 -12.82 40.40
CA GLU A 709 3.24 -13.61 41.65
C GLU A 709 4.03 -14.94 41.58
N TYR A 710 4.22 -15.54 40.39
CA TYR A 710 4.74 -16.94 40.30
C TYR A 710 6.01 -17.14 39.46
N HIS A 711 6.55 -16.10 38.79
CA HIS A 711 7.82 -16.13 38.04
C HIS A 711 8.07 -17.40 37.18
N VAL A 712 7.08 -17.90 36.43
CA VAL A 712 7.20 -19.14 35.63
C VAL A 712 7.67 -18.86 34.20
N GLU A 713 8.69 -19.59 33.70
CA GLU A 713 9.18 -19.48 32.31
C GLU A 713 8.27 -20.18 31.27
N TRP A 714 8.00 -19.44 30.19
CA TRP A 714 6.91 -19.60 29.22
C TRP A 714 6.99 -20.74 28.19
N ARG A 715 7.75 -21.82 28.37
CA ARG A 715 8.01 -22.75 27.25
C ARG A 715 7.00 -23.89 27.04
N VAL A 716 6.07 -24.14 27.97
CA VAL A 716 5.15 -25.29 27.86
C VAL A 716 3.69 -24.89 27.52
N LEU A 717 3.29 -23.63 27.73
CA LEU A 717 1.91 -23.16 27.48
C LEU A 717 1.65 -22.68 26.03
N VAL A 718 2.70 -22.49 25.23
CA VAL A 718 2.64 -21.81 23.92
C VAL A 718 2.11 -22.69 22.79
N PHE A 719 2.17 -24.03 22.93
CA PHE A 719 1.85 -24.91 21.81
C PHE A 719 0.35 -25.21 21.60
N ARG A 720 -0.52 -24.99 22.59
CA ARG A 720 -1.99 -25.13 22.41
C ARG A 720 -2.75 -23.82 22.30
N THR A 721 -2.26 -22.76 22.93
CA THR A 721 -2.81 -21.40 22.79
C THR A 721 -2.82 -20.91 21.34
N ALA A 722 -1.88 -21.35 20.50
CA ALA A 722 -1.83 -21.01 19.08
C ALA A 722 -2.87 -21.75 18.20
N SER A 723 -3.32 -22.96 18.56
CA SER A 723 -4.44 -23.62 17.87
C SER A 723 -5.78 -23.11 18.39
N GLU A 724 -5.88 -22.89 19.70
CA GLU A 724 -7.04 -22.30 20.37
C GLU A 724 -7.37 -20.89 19.82
N TYR A 725 -6.35 -20.07 19.54
CA TYR A 725 -6.50 -18.74 18.93
C TYR A 725 -7.03 -18.80 17.48
N ARG A 726 -6.64 -19.83 16.71
CA ARG A 726 -7.12 -20.01 15.33
C ARG A 726 -8.55 -20.54 15.30
N HIS A 727 -8.92 -21.45 16.20
CA HIS A 727 -10.27 -21.97 16.30
C HIS A 727 -11.26 -20.90 16.77
N ALA A 728 -10.95 -20.16 17.83
CA ALA A 728 -11.78 -19.05 18.31
C ALA A 728 -11.97 -17.97 17.22
N LYS A 729 -10.93 -17.65 16.45
CA LYS A 729 -11.00 -16.70 15.32
C LYS A 729 -11.88 -17.23 14.17
N LEU A 730 -11.77 -18.51 13.82
CA LEU A 730 -12.59 -19.14 12.77
C LEU A 730 -14.07 -19.25 13.16
N ILE A 731 -14.36 -19.58 14.42
CA ILE A 731 -15.71 -19.70 14.98
C ILE A 731 -16.36 -18.31 15.14
N HIS A 732 -15.60 -17.31 15.57
CA HIS A 732 -16.06 -15.92 15.65
C HIS A 732 -16.45 -15.38 14.26
N LEU A 733 -15.63 -15.66 13.24
CA LEU A 733 -15.88 -15.24 11.85
C LEU A 733 -17.08 -15.92 11.20
N LEU A 734 -17.46 -17.13 11.64
CA LEU A 734 -18.46 -17.94 10.94
C LEU A 734 -19.77 -18.17 11.72
N GLY A 735 -19.82 -17.91 13.04
CA GLY A 735 -21.00 -18.19 13.88
C GLY A 735 -21.38 -17.12 14.90
N GLY A 736 -20.64 -16.01 14.96
CA GLY A 736 -20.91 -14.87 15.82
C GLY A 736 -20.55 -15.09 17.31
N PRO A 737 -20.69 -14.04 18.14
CA PRO A 737 -20.22 -14.02 19.54
C PRO A 737 -20.84 -15.10 20.44
N ARG A 738 -22.04 -15.58 20.11
CA ARG A 738 -22.70 -16.69 20.83
C ARG A 738 -21.96 -18.02 20.62
N LEU A 739 -21.40 -18.25 19.44
CA LEU A 739 -20.66 -19.47 19.13
C LEU A 739 -19.28 -19.47 19.81
N VAL A 740 -18.66 -18.28 19.93
CA VAL A 740 -17.39 -18.07 20.63
C VAL A 740 -17.48 -18.48 22.10
N VAL A 741 -18.52 -18.04 22.82
CA VAL A 741 -18.71 -18.39 24.24
C VAL A 741 -18.82 -19.91 24.43
N VAL A 742 -19.49 -20.60 23.52
CA VAL A 742 -19.67 -22.05 23.60
C VAL A 742 -18.38 -22.81 23.31
N THR A 743 -17.57 -22.34 22.36
CA THR A 743 -16.27 -22.94 22.04
C THR A 743 -15.19 -22.60 23.06
N THR A 744 -15.26 -21.42 23.68
CA THR A 744 -14.43 -21.09 24.85
C THR A 744 -14.78 -22.00 26.03
N GLY A 745 -16.06 -22.31 26.24
CA GLY A 745 -16.49 -23.30 27.24
C GLY A 745 -15.95 -24.70 26.98
N HIS A 746 -15.83 -25.10 25.70
CA HIS A 746 -15.21 -26.37 25.30
C HIS A 746 -13.71 -26.42 25.65
N GLU A 747 -12.93 -25.40 25.27
CA GLU A 747 -11.49 -25.33 25.58
C GLU A 747 -11.22 -25.24 27.09
N LEU A 748 -12.04 -24.46 27.82
CA LEU A 748 -11.95 -24.37 29.28
C LEU A 748 -12.23 -25.72 29.95
N SER A 749 -13.09 -26.55 29.35
CA SER A 749 -13.37 -27.90 29.85
C SER A 749 -12.16 -28.83 29.72
N HIS A 750 -11.33 -28.67 28.68
CA HIS A 750 -10.06 -29.40 28.58
C HIS A 750 -9.07 -29.02 29.69
N LEU A 751 -9.04 -27.73 30.04
CA LEU A 751 -8.20 -27.22 31.13
C LEU A 751 -8.68 -27.75 32.49
N ILE A 752 -9.98 -27.65 32.78
CA ILE A 752 -10.59 -28.06 34.05
C ILE A 752 -10.42 -29.56 34.31
N ASN A 753 -10.49 -30.39 33.27
CA ASN A 753 -10.38 -31.84 33.41
C ASN A 753 -8.95 -32.36 33.26
N GLU A 754 -7.96 -31.47 33.13
CA GLU A 754 -6.54 -31.79 32.98
C GLU A 754 -6.26 -32.73 31.80
N HIS A 755 -7.07 -32.65 30.73
CA HIS A 755 -7.01 -33.60 29.62
C HIS A 755 -5.61 -33.67 28.99
N THR A 756 -4.92 -32.54 28.85
CA THR A 756 -3.54 -32.49 28.34
C THR A 756 -2.56 -33.19 29.27
N ALA A 757 -2.63 -32.96 30.59
CA ALA A 757 -1.73 -33.59 31.55
C ALA A 757 -1.96 -35.10 31.63
N LYS A 758 -3.23 -35.54 31.63
CA LYS A 758 -3.62 -36.96 31.58
C LYS A 758 -3.15 -37.61 30.29
N GLN A 759 -3.32 -36.95 29.15
CA GLN A 759 -2.78 -37.43 27.86
C GLN A 759 -1.27 -37.65 27.98
N TYR A 760 -0.49 -36.66 28.43
CA TYR A 760 0.97 -36.78 28.51
C TYR A 760 1.48 -37.81 29.54
N ALA A 761 0.75 -38.02 30.64
CA ALA A 761 1.15 -38.92 31.72
C ALA A 761 1.13 -40.41 31.31
N ILE A 762 0.14 -40.82 30.52
CA ILE A 762 -0.06 -42.24 30.14
C ILE A 762 0.09 -42.50 28.63
N PHE A 763 0.35 -41.47 27.81
CA PHE A 763 0.40 -41.61 26.33
C PHE A 763 1.38 -42.67 25.83
N LYS A 764 2.45 -42.93 26.60
CA LYS A 764 3.55 -43.83 26.23
C LYS A 764 3.17 -45.29 26.46
N ASP A 765 2.19 -45.53 27.32
CA ASP A 765 1.78 -46.84 27.80
C ASP A 765 0.48 -47.33 27.15
N LEU A 766 -0.09 -46.52 26.24
CA LEU A 766 -1.33 -46.82 25.52
C LEU A 766 -1.07 -47.17 24.05
N THR A 767 -1.79 -48.18 23.56
CA THR A 767 -1.85 -48.51 22.13
C THR A 767 -2.44 -47.35 21.31
N ASN A 768 -2.33 -47.40 19.98
CA ASN A 768 -2.92 -46.35 19.12
C ASN A 768 -4.45 -46.29 19.29
N GLU A 769 -5.10 -47.45 19.38
CA GLU A 769 -6.55 -47.57 19.56
C GLU A 769 -7.01 -47.02 20.91
N GLU A 770 -6.32 -47.35 22.00
CA GLU A 770 -6.62 -46.79 23.33
C GLU A 770 -6.40 -45.27 23.38
N ARG A 771 -5.41 -44.77 22.63
CA ARG A 771 -5.17 -43.33 22.50
C ARG A 771 -6.26 -42.60 21.72
N ASP A 772 -6.79 -43.23 20.68
CA ASP A 772 -7.91 -42.69 19.91
C ASP A 772 -9.22 -42.70 20.72
N GLN A 773 -9.49 -43.79 21.44
CA GLN A 773 -10.62 -43.91 22.34
C GLN A 773 -10.56 -42.88 23.48
N MET A 774 -9.39 -42.72 24.11
CA MET A 774 -9.20 -41.72 25.17
C MET A 774 -9.38 -40.29 24.64
N ARG A 775 -8.90 -39.97 23.43
CA ARG A 775 -9.15 -38.67 22.79
C ARG A 775 -10.65 -38.47 22.56
N PHE A 776 -11.35 -39.48 22.05
CA PHE A 776 -12.79 -39.42 21.82
C PHE A 776 -13.58 -39.11 23.09
N GLU A 777 -13.28 -39.80 24.19
CA GLU A 777 -13.96 -39.59 25.47
C GLU A 777 -13.69 -38.18 26.04
N GLN A 778 -12.46 -37.68 25.93
CA GLN A 778 -12.10 -36.36 26.42
C GLN A 778 -12.76 -35.23 25.63
N GLU A 779 -12.88 -35.37 24.32
CA GLU A 779 -13.60 -34.44 23.45
C GLU A 779 -15.09 -34.43 23.75
N TYR A 780 -15.68 -35.60 23.98
CA TYR A 780 -17.08 -35.72 24.38
C TYR A 780 -17.36 -35.06 25.74
N ILE A 781 -16.47 -35.26 26.72
CA ILE A 781 -16.56 -34.61 28.02
C ILE A 781 -16.46 -33.09 27.87
N ALA A 782 -15.54 -32.60 27.03
CA ALA A 782 -15.37 -31.17 26.79
C ALA A 782 -16.56 -30.53 26.06
N ASP A 783 -17.14 -31.22 25.06
CA ASP A 783 -18.37 -30.79 24.38
C ASP A 783 -19.55 -30.68 25.35
N LYS A 784 -19.75 -31.71 26.17
CA LYS A 784 -20.83 -31.77 27.15
C LYS A 784 -20.68 -30.67 28.19
N LEU A 785 -19.50 -30.57 28.81
CA LEU A 785 -19.26 -29.63 29.89
C LEU A 785 -19.25 -28.18 29.39
N GLY A 786 -18.67 -27.92 28.22
CA GLY A 786 -18.68 -26.61 27.58
C GLY A 786 -20.10 -26.14 27.25
N ALA A 787 -20.95 -27.03 26.71
CA ALA A 787 -22.36 -26.73 26.46
C ALA A 787 -23.14 -26.45 27.75
N THR A 788 -22.91 -27.24 28.81
CA THR A 788 -23.55 -27.02 30.12
C THR A 788 -23.07 -25.72 30.80
N MET A 789 -21.79 -25.37 30.68
CA MET A 789 -21.25 -24.10 31.21
C MET A 789 -21.86 -22.90 30.48
N ALA A 790 -21.94 -22.97 29.15
CA ALA A 790 -22.60 -21.94 28.36
C ALA A 790 -24.08 -21.79 28.75
N ALA A 791 -24.80 -22.91 28.90
CA ALA A 791 -26.19 -22.94 29.36
C ALA A 791 -26.37 -22.25 30.72
N LYS A 792 -25.54 -22.58 31.71
CA LYS A 792 -25.59 -22.00 33.07
C LYS A 792 -25.25 -20.51 33.08
N ALA A 793 -24.41 -20.06 32.15
CA ALA A 793 -24.11 -18.65 31.92
C ALA A 793 -25.21 -17.93 31.11
N GLY A 794 -26.33 -18.60 30.80
CA GLY A 794 -27.45 -17.99 30.08
C GLY A 794 -27.25 -17.89 28.57
N TYR A 795 -26.40 -18.73 27.99
CA TYR A 795 -26.17 -18.86 26.54
C TYR A 795 -26.74 -20.16 25.99
N ASP A 796 -27.32 -20.12 24.78
CA ASP A 796 -27.99 -21.28 24.20
C ASP A 796 -26.98 -22.40 23.87
N PRO A 797 -27.09 -23.58 24.52
CA PRO A 797 -26.12 -24.67 24.36
C PRO A 797 -26.14 -25.31 22.97
N ARG A 798 -27.19 -25.06 22.16
CA ARG A 798 -27.27 -25.56 20.79
C ARG A 798 -26.16 -25.02 19.88
N GLY A 799 -25.50 -23.93 20.29
CA GLY A 799 -24.31 -23.40 19.62
C GLY A 799 -23.16 -24.42 19.52
N ALA A 800 -23.03 -25.35 20.48
CA ALA A 800 -21.96 -26.36 20.45
C ALA A 800 -22.13 -27.30 19.25
N ARG A 801 -23.36 -27.75 19.01
CA ARG A 801 -23.71 -28.60 17.87
C ARG A 801 -23.55 -27.86 16.54
N GLN A 802 -23.86 -26.57 16.52
CA GLN A 802 -23.68 -25.74 15.33
C GLN A 802 -22.20 -25.58 14.96
N ALA A 803 -21.32 -25.38 15.96
CA ALA A 803 -19.88 -25.34 15.75
C ALA A 803 -19.34 -26.67 15.19
N LEU A 804 -19.76 -27.81 15.75
CA LEU A 804 -19.36 -29.14 15.25
C LEU A 804 -19.81 -29.39 13.80
N ARG A 805 -21.01 -28.95 13.39
CA ARG A 805 -21.46 -29.05 12.00
C ARG A 805 -20.66 -28.18 11.04
N MET A 806 -20.22 -27.01 11.50
CA MET A 806 -19.39 -26.11 10.68
C MET A 806 -18.01 -26.70 10.41
N PHE A 807 -17.41 -27.35 11.41
CA PHE A 807 -16.15 -28.07 11.23
C PHE A 807 -16.30 -29.24 10.25
N GLN A 808 -17.43 -29.96 10.27
CA GLN A 808 -17.70 -31.04 9.32
C GLN A 808 -17.79 -30.56 7.86
N ILE A 809 -18.38 -29.39 7.62
CA ILE A 809 -18.51 -28.81 6.27
C ILE A 809 -17.15 -28.35 5.73
N TYR A 810 -16.27 -27.87 6.60
CA TYR A 810 -14.93 -27.42 6.23
C TYR A 810 -14.05 -28.59 5.76
N ASP A 811 -14.14 -29.73 6.44
CA ASP A 811 -13.38 -30.95 6.13
C ASP A 811 -13.81 -31.59 4.78
N LEU A 812 -15.09 -31.49 4.42
CA LEU A 812 -15.63 -32.03 3.17
C LEU A 812 -15.21 -31.24 1.91
N ARG A 813 -14.89 -29.94 2.03
CA ARG A 813 -14.46 -29.10 0.88
C ARG A 813 -13.02 -29.39 0.43
N GLU A 814 -12.16 -29.91 1.32
CA GLU A 814 -10.78 -30.32 0.96
C GLU A 814 -10.75 -31.62 0.12
N PHE A 815 -11.82 -32.41 0.09
CA PHE A 815 -11.79 -33.73 -0.53
C PHE A 815 -12.03 -33.75 -2.05
N GLN A 816 -12.52 -32.66 -2.66
CA GLN A 816 -12.95 -32.62 -4.07
C GLN A 816 -11.88 -32.20 -5.11
N GLY A 817 -10.59 -32.16 -4.75
CA GLY A 817 -9.49 -32.04 -5.73
C GLY A 817 -8.11 -32.36 -5.13
N LYS A 818 -7.46 -33.47 -5.55
CA LYS A 818 -6.18 -33.96 -4.97
C LYS A 818 -5.03 -33.84 -5.99
N ALA A 819 -3.78 -33.53 -5.65
CA ALA A 819 -2.94 -33.99 -4.53
C ALA A 819 -1.95 -32.88 -4.05
N ARG A 820 -1.48 -32.77 -2.79
CA ARG A 820 -1.37 -33.65 -1.61
C ARG A 820 -1.80 -32.86 -0.35
N PRO A 821 -2.20 -33.54 0.75
CA PRO A 821 -2.67 -32.85 1.95
C PRO A 821 -1.51 -32.13 2.63
N LEU A 822 -1.56 -30.79 2.66
CA LEU A 822 -1.03 -30.06 3.80
C LEU A 822 -1.97 -30.37 4.95
N GLN A 823 -1.71 -31.51 5.57
CA GLN A 823 -2.29 -31.94 6.83
C GLN A 823 -2.17 -30.77 7.80
N SER A 824 -3.25 -30.00 7.95
CA SER A 824 -3.31 -28.91 8.91
C SER A 824 -3.09 -29.55 10.28
N VAL A 825 -2.01 -29.12 10.93
CA VAL A 825 -1.49 -29.72 12.16
C VAL A 825 -2.46 -29.53 13.36
N GLY A 826 -3.64 -28.95 13.14
CA GLY A 826 -4.65 -28.66 14.17
C GLY A 826 -5.85 -29.61 14.27
N LEU A 827 -6.16 -30.45 13.26
CA LEU A 827 -7.35 -31.33 13.29
C LEU A 827 -7.02 -32.82 13.49
N ARG A 828 -5.74 -33.18 13.61
CA ARG A 828 -5.32 -34.55 13.94
C ARG A 828 -5.68 -35.00 15.36
N THR A 829 -6.15 -34.10 16.22
CA THR A 829 -6.39 -34.38 17.64
C THR A 829 -7.84 -34.70 17.97
N HIS A 830 -8.77 -34.56 17.02
CA HIS A 830 -10.20 -34.73 17.26
C HIS A 830 -10.76 -35.89 16.40
N PRO A 831 -11.41 -36.90 17.00
CA PRO A 831 -11.98 -38.06 16.30
C PRO A 831 -13.21 -37.69 15.42
N PRO A 832 -13.76 -38.63 14.61
CA PRO A 832 -14.71 -38.32 13.54
C PRO A 832 -15.88 -37.44 13.99
N LEU A 833 -16.07 -36.32 13.28
CA LEU A 833 -17.08 -35.30 13.59
C LEU A 833 -18.53 -35.83 13.63
N ALA A 834 -18.81 -36.96 12.97
CA ALA A 834 -20.12 -37.60 12.97
C ALA A 834 -20.51 -38.17 14.35
N ASP A 835 -19.56 -38.79 15.06
CA ASP A 835 -19.81 -39.42 16.37
C ASP A 835 -19.99 -38.36 17.46
N ARG A 836 -19.23 -37.26 17.38
CA ARG A 836 -19.40 -36.09 18.27
C ARG A 836 -20.75 -35.39 18.08
N LEU A 837 -21.23 -35.29 16.83
CA LEU A 837 -22.57 -34.74 16.55
C LEU A 837 -23.69 -35.61 17.10
N ALA A 838 -23.59 -36.94 16.97
CA ALA A 838 -24.55 -37.88 17.56
C ALA A 838 -24.50 -37.87 19.10
N ALA A 839 -23.31 -37.70 19.68
CA ALA A 839 -23.14 -37.62 21.12
C ALA A 839 -23.67 -36.29 21.68
N ALA A 840 -23.54 -35.19 20.93
CA ALA A 840 -24.14 -33.89 21.26
C ALA A 840 -25.66 -33.94 21.38
N GLU A 841 -26.34 -34.73 20.56
CA GLU A 841 -27.79 -34.93 20.65
C GLU A 841 -28.21 -35.57 21.97
N ARG A 842 -27.35 -36.39 22.60
CA ARG A 842 -27.67 -37.09 23.86
C ARG A 842 -27.64 -36.18 25.08
N PHE A 843 -26.70 -35.22 25.15
CA PHE A 843 -26.60 -34.31 26.29
C PHE A 843 -27.35 -32.99 26.11
N MET A 844 -27.77 -32.65 24.88
CA MET A 844 -28.43 -31.38 24.57
C MET A 844 -29.71 -31.11 25.39
N PRO A 845 -30.61 -32.09 25.65
CA PRO A 845 -31.81 -31.84 26.44
C PRO A 845 -31.50 -31.36 27.85
N ALA A 846 -30.51 -31.97 28.52
CA ALA A 846 -30.09 -31.58 29.86
C ALA A 846 -29.43 -30.20 29.89
N ALA A 847 -28.60 -29.87 28.89
CA ALA A 847 -28.00 -28.54 28.78
C ALA A 847 -29.08 -27.47 28.50
N LEU A 848 -30.08 -27.77 27.68
CA LEU A 848 -31.20 -26.86 27.42
C LEU A 848 -32.04 -26.60 28.67
N GLU A 849 -32.21 -27.60 29.54
CA GLU A 849 -32.92 -27.42 30.81
C GLU A 849 -32.16 -26.48 31.75
N GLU A 850 -30.84 -26.63 31.85
CA GLU A 850 -29.98 -25.70 32.60
C GLU A 850 -30.02 -24.27 32.03
N TYR A 851 -30.11 -24.15 30.70
CA TYR A 851 -30.29 -22.87 30.04
C TYR A 851 -31.67 -22.26 30.34
N LYS A 852 -32.73 -23.09 30.42
CA LYS A 852 -34.07 -22.62 30.78
C LYS A 852 -34.11 -22.09 32.21
N ILE A 853 -33.48 -22.81 33.13
CA ILE A 853 -33.31 -22.40 34.53
C ILE A 853 -32.54 -21.08 34.61
N ALA A 854 -31.40 -20.97 33.90
CA ALA A 854 -30.59 -19.75 33.89
C ALA A 854 -31.28 -18.52 33.28
N ARG A 855 -32.26 -18.72 32.37
CA ARG A 855 -33.03 -17.65 31.73
C ARG A 855 -34.39 -17.39 32.39
N GLY A 856 -34.75 -18.14 33.43
CA GLY A 856 -35.99 -17.95 34.19
C GLY A 856 -37.27 -18.34 33.44
N PHE A 857 -37.21 -19.26 32.48
CA PHE A 857 -38.42 -19.70 31.76
C PHE A 857 -39.29 -20.61 32.64
N THR A 858 -40.53 -20.19 32.93
CA THR A 858 -41.58 -21.08 33.45
C THR A 858 -42.35 -21.72 32.28
N GLU A 859 -42.94 -22.91 32.52
CA GLU A 859 -43.57 -23.83 31.54
C GLU A 859 -44.50 -23.21 30.47
N HIS A 860 -44.93 -21.95 30.62
CA HIS A 860 -45.82 -21.31 29.65
C HIS A 860 -45.13 -20.79 28.38
N ALA A 861 -43.79 -20.75 28.33
CA ALA A 861 -43.04 -20.26 27.17
C ALA A 861 -42.72 -21.33 26.10
N GLU A 862 -43.08 -22.60 26.31
CA GLU A 862 -42.70 -23.71 25.43
C GLU A 862 -43.46 -23.81 24.10
N LYS A 863 -44.61 -23.13 23.93
CA LYS A 863 -45.41 -23.23 22.70
C LYS A 863 -45.08 -22.19 21.61
N THR A 864 -44.20 -21.23 21.88
CA THR A 864 -43.96 -20.09 20.98
C THR A 864 -42.51 -19.97 20.48
N ILE A 865 -41.65 -20.94 20.82
CA ILE A 865 -40.32 -21.14 20.22
C ILE A 865 -40.35 -22.46 19.46
#